data_AF-A0A2E6NPZ3-F1
#
_entry.id   AF-A0A2E6NPZ3-F1
#
_cell.length_a   1.000
_cell.length_b   1.000
_cell.length_c   1.000
_cell.angle_alpha   90.00
_cell.angle_beta   90.00
_cell.angle_gamma   90.00
#
_symmetry.space_group_name_H-M   'P 1'
#
loop_
_entity.id
_entity.type
_entity.pdbx_description
1 polymer ?
#
loop_
_entity_poly.entity_id
_entity_poly.type
_entity_poly.pdbx_seq_one_letter_code
_entity_poly.pdbx_strand_id
1 'polypeptide(L)'
;MFLSAVLTVALGCTPDGARKDGALKKAASGDVEETASPVEPTEQPATDEPAAVAESEPSAVDEGPIAAVAEESSQAEDTTPAAVNPPEAGRQPGQEEPALAQEKPSPEDAAARAADEKANAAVVVDRAKGEVRMPCRFVNPTRQIEVFACHNMGPTHETVVEFDATGERLLDALQDIGCRSTSYWNGTSPGDFLRNQGDRVLVLVRWSHKGKEIELPAEAMLTDGETGFASFVRGFSFSAGPVDKARGGGAASRVTEITLGATQRERAVFSLLSHPTTLSGQGGAQGVAPCRALQPWSFAPLINTSLVGDLPELIESQAPAVIIFRRVKSESELLRYTRSIVSRRGVDDRLQLYESLEPIAGKIDSLKSSYEEIVAEIAELISLDISQLPEQCHEDFAARGGMLQALGAWYCSVLQHEYFRLYLMQEKFRLAWLRAQKPGKDDVEAYARVLRLAELRVESGLAYEVQIADQEARLASTRLHGESLSQAARLLELFRARELTGYQVKDMERRKAGLDASQDAYLLRLLGEEQRRINTFLTTLKARIELVESFEGELQSRTKETWTKDSTCIGLKRTLALETLFHSNLTSRLLSIDENIRWEEGDSDDGEEGVSEKEKTAKGKLVKLQKERKSLEATASEAKGRLVKLAAKVQETCGD
;
A
#
# COMPACT_ATOMS: atom_id res chain seq x y z
N MET A 1 0.90 -24.02 -28.01
CA MET A 1 1.79 -23.94 -29.19
C MET A 1 1.07 -23.24 -30.32
N PHE A 2 1.85 -22.63 -31.21
CA PHE A 2 1.48 -21.90 -32.43
C PHE A 2 0.78 -20.53 -32.30
N LEU A 3 1.18 -19.67 -33.24
CA LEU A 3 1.19 -18.21 -33.19
C LEU A 3 0.56 -17.65 -34.47
N SER A 4 0.36 -16.32 -34.50
CA SER A 4 0.10 -15.51 -35.71
C SER A 4 -1.33 -15.58 -36.29
N ALA A 5 -1.87 -14.54 -36.94
CA ALA A 5 -1.16 -13.40 -37.54
C ALA A 5 -1.83 -12.02 -37.43
N VAL A 6 -0.99 -11.02 -37.65
CA VAL A 6 -1.23 -9.58 -37.85
C VAL A 6 -2.34 -9.29 -38.87
N LEU A 7 -3.10 -8.20 -38.65
CA LEU A 7 -3.61 -7.41 -39.77
C LEU A 7 -3.56 -5.89 -39.49
N THR A 8 -2.67 -5.20 -40.20
CA THR A 8 -2.65 -3.74 -40.31
C THR A 8 -3.29 -3.36 -41.64
N VAL A 9 -4.32 -2.52 -41.64
CA VAL A 9 -4.80 -1.85 -42.86
C VAL A 9 -4.99 -0.36 -42.57
N ALA A 10 -4.12 0.45 -43.18
CA ALA A 10 -4.34 1.88 -43.33
C ALA A 10 -4.86 2.13 -44.76
N LEU A 11 -6.07 2.67 -44.89
CA LEU A 11 -6.56 3.27 -46.12
C LEU A 11 -7.42 4.48 -45.76
N GLY A 12 -6.91 5.67 -46.06
CA GLY A 12 -7.69 6.90 -46.01
C GLY A 12 -8.35 7.17 -47.37
N CYS A 13 -9.63 7.50 -47.35
CA CYS A 13 -10.30 8.19 -48.45
C CYS A 13 -11.22 9.28 -47.87
N THR A 14 -10.83 10.54 -48.08
CA THR A 14 -11.76 11.67 -48.05
C THR A 14 -12.71 11.59 -49.25
N PRO A 15 -13.87 12.22 -49.15
CA PRO A 15 -14.19 13.20 -50.19
C PRO A 15 -14.65 14.53 -49.61
N ASP A 16 -14.05 15.61 -50.11
CA ASP A 16 -14.50 16.98 -49.93
C ASP A 16 -15.57 17.31 -51.00
N GLY A 17 -16.58 18.14 -50.68
CA GLY A 17 -17.73 18.32 -51.58
C GLY A 17 -18.77 19.34 -51.10
N ALA A 18 -18.56 20.61 -51.43
CA ALA A 18 -19.28 21.76 -50.88
C ALA A 18 -20.60 22.14 -51.59
N ARG A 19 -21.29 23.15 -50.99
CA ARG A 19 -22.42 24.00 -51.49
C ARG A 19 -23.85 23.49 -51.17
N LYS A 20 -24.84 24.34 -50.81
CA LYS A 20 -24.87 25.81 -50.60
C LYS A 20 -26.17 26.33 -49.93
N ASP A 21 -26.12 27.61 -49.52
CA ASP A 21 -27.21 28.61 -49.36
C ASP A 21 -28.27 28.40 -48.25
N GLY A 22 -28.65 29.49 -47.52
CA GLY A 22 -29.62 29.39 -46.40
C GLY A 22 -30.00 30.63 -45.56
N ALA A 23 -29.38 31.81 -45.77
CA ALA A 23 -29.88 33.15 -45.37
C ALA A 23 -30.28 33.47 -43.89
N LEU A 24 -29.45 34.31 -43.25
CA LEU A 24 -29.82 35.61 -42.62
C LEU A 24 -31.06 35.72 -41.69
N LYS A 25 -30.81 36.13 -40.43
CA LYS A 25 -31.14 37.52 -40.02
C LYS A 25 -30.42 38.03 -38.76
N LYS A 26 -29.98 39.30 -38.88
CA LYS A 26 -29.67 40.29 -37.82
C LYS A 26 -30.82 40.38 -36.78
N ALA A 27 -30.65 40.96 -35.58
CA ALA A 27 -29.81 42.12 -35.23
C ALA A 27 -29.45 42.09 -33.71
N ALA A 28 -28.24 42.54 -33.31
CA ALA A 28 -27.93 43.88 -32.79
C ALA A 28 -28.15 44.03 -31.26
N SER A 29 -27.47 44.91 -30.52
CA SER A 29 -26.21 45.68 -30.71
C SER A 29 -25.91 46.37 -29.37
N GLY A 30 -24.65 46.54 -28.99
CA GLY A 30 -24.28 47.12 -27.69
C GLY A 30 -22.79 47.42 -27.59
N ASP A 31 -22.29 48.11 -28.62
CA ASP A 31 -20.90 48.49 -28.87
C ASP A 31 -20.24 49.42 -27.82
N VAL A 32 -18.94 49.70 -28.06
CA VAL A 32 -18.25 51.01 -27.84
C VAL A 32 -17.77 51.32 -26.40
N GLU A 33 -16.59 51.91 -26.11
CA GLU A 33 -15.33 52.36 -26.80
C GLU A 33 -14.29 52.66 -25.67
N GLU A 34 -12.96 52.84 -25.81
CA GLU A 34 -11.88 52.49 -26.78
C GLU A 34 -10.52 52.80 -26.06
N THR A 35 -9.39 52.74 -26.77
CA THR A 35 -8.08 53.37 -26.51
C THR A 35 -7.09 52.71 -25.52
N ALA A 36 -5.77 52.66 -25.78
CA ALA A 36 -5.02 52.81 -27.04
C ALA A 36 -3.60 52.22 -26.93
N SER A 37 -2.96 51.97 -28.08
CA SER A 37 -1.66 51.28 -28.27
C SER A 37 -0.43 52.25 -28.24
N PRO A 38 0.71 51.99 -28.93
CA PRO A 38 1.80 51.07 -28.60
C PRO A 38 3.21 51.74 -28.59
N VAL A 39 4.28 51.01 -28.22
CA VAL A 39 5.68 51.35 -28.55
C VAL A 39 6.51 50.07 -28.81
N GLU A 40 7.14 49.96 -29.98
CA GLU A 40 8.35 49.15 -30.24
C GLU A 40 9.60 50.04 -30.13
N PRO A 41 10.80 49.47 -29.94
CA PRO A 41 11.67 49.39 -31.12
C PRO A 41 12.50 48.09 -31.26
N THR A 42 12.96 47.89 -32.50
CA THR A 42 13.82 46.80 -33.00
C THR A 42 15.30 46.97 -32.60
N GLU A 43 16.04 45.86 -32.40
CA GLU A 43 17.44 45.74 -32.88
C GLU A 43 17.90 44.27 -32.97
N GLN A 44 18.94 44.01 -33.78
CA GLN A 44 19.33 42.67 -34.28
C GLN A 44 20.42 41.99 -33.43
N PRO A 45 20.52 40.65 -33.42
CA PRO A 45 21.75 39.95 -33.05
C PRO A 45 22.66 39.70 -34.28
N ALA A 46 23.97 39.80 -34.08
CA ALA A 46 24.99 39.61 -35.11
C ALA A 46 25.32 38.13 -35.37
N THR A 47 25.82 37.86 -36.58
CA THR A 47 26.51 36.63 -36.99
C THR A 47 27.94 36.61 -36.44
N ASP A 48 28.47 35.41 -36.13
CA ASP A 48 29.78 34.95 -36.64
C ASP A 48 30.00 33.45 -36.38
N GLU A 49 30.83 32.84 -37.22
CA GLU A 49 31.06 31.38 -37.34
C GLU A 49 32.13 30.83 -36.38
N PRO A 50 32.14 29.51 -36.07
CA PRO A 50 33.32 28.80 -35.57
C PRO A 50 34.11 28.13 -36.70
N ALA A 51 35.44 28.33 -36.74
CA ALA A 51 36.33 27.73 -37.73
C ALA A 51 37.09 26.48 -37.23
N ALA A 52 37.19 25.47 -38.12
CA ALA A 52 38.20 24.40 -38.27
C ALA A 52 38.98 23.90 -37.02
N VAL A 53 38.76 22.67 -36.54
CA VAL A 53 39.33 21.37 -37.04
C VAL A 53 40.81 21.15 -36.70
N ALA A 54 41.07 20.08 -35.97
CA ALA A 54 42.29 19.26 -36.04
C ALA A 54 41.91 17.79 -35.82
N GLU A 55 42.33 16.91 -36.72
CA GLU A 55 41.89 15.52 -36.81
C GLU A 55 42.76 14.56 -35.99
N SER A 56 42.17 13.44 -35.55
CA SER A 56 42.91 12.19 -35.37
C SER A 56 41.94 11.01 -35.52
N GLU A 57 42.24 10.12 -36.47
CA GLU A 57 41.43 8.94 -36.83
C GLU A 57 41.44 7.85 -35.74
N PRO A 58 40.47 6.93 -35.79
CA PRO A 58 40.88 5.52 -35.74
C PRO A 58 40.30 4.66 -36.89
N SER A 59 41.13 3.71 -37.32
CA SER A 59 40.90 2.73 -38.38
C SER A 59 39.69 1.80 -38.14
N ALA A 60 39.00 1.45 -39.22
CA ALA A 60 37.92 0.46 -39.25
C ALA A 60 38.42 -0.99 -39.29
N VAL A 61 37.66 -1.93 -38.71
CA VAL A 61 37.66 -3.36 -39.08
C VAL A 61 36.22 -3.92 -38.98
N ASP A 62 35.79 -4.52 -40.09
CA ASP A 62 34.60 -5.35 -40.42
C ASP A 62 33.43 -5.58 -39.44
N GLU A 63 32.23 -5.48 -40.04
CA GLU A 63 30.97 -6.06 -39.54
C GLU A 63 30.81 -7.53 -39.94
N GLY A 64 30.15 -8.33 -39.09
CA GLY A 64 29.68 -9.69 -39.42
C GLY A 64 28.34 -9.97 -38.72
N PRO A 65 27.31 -10.51 -39.42
CA PRO A 65 25.96 -10.59 -38.88
C PRO A 65 25.73 -11.84 -38.02
N ILE A 66 24.96 -11.71 -36.93
CA ILE A 66 24.45 -12.84 -36.16
C ILE A 66 23.00 -13.11 -36.59
N ALA A 67 22.77 -14.26 -37.21
CA ALA A 67 21.45 -14.74 -37.62
C ALA A 67 20.78 -15.57 -36.52
N ALA A 68 19.45 -15.62 -36.53
CA ALA A 68 18.65 -16.42 -35.61
C ALA A 68 18.76 -17.94 -35.92
N VAL A 69 18.78 -18.77 -34.88
CA VAL A 69 18.57 -20.23 -34.98
C VAL A 69 17.67 -20.71 -33.83
N ALA A 70 16.77 -21.61 -34.21
CA ALA A 70 15.65 -22.21 -33.48
C ALA A 70 15.87 -22.64 -32.01
N GLU A 71 14.79 -22.49 -31.22
CA GLU A 71 14.50 -23.41 -30.12
C GLU A 71 14.05 -24.76 -30.71
N GLU A 72 14.74 -25.84 -30.34
CA GLU A 72 14.35 -27.20 -30.70
C GLU A 72 13.64 -27.87 -29.51
N SER A 73 12.47 -28.42 -29.77
CA SER A 73 11.65 -29.09 -28.76
C SER A 73 12.09 -30.54 -28.53
N SER A 74 11.88 -31.04 -27.31
CA SER A 74 11.61 -32.46 -27.12
C SER A 74 10.44 -32.63 -26.16
N GLN A 75 9.41 -33.33 -26.63
CA GLN A 75 8.24 -33.72 -25.85
C GLN A 75 8.45 -35.12 -25.29
N ALA A 76 7.93 -35.38 -24.09
CA ALA A 76 7.17 -36.60 -23.81
C ALA A 76 6.27 -36.38 -22.59
N GLU A 77 5.02 -36.82 -22.71
CA GLU A 77 4.03 -36.95 -21.63
C GLU A 77 4.44 -38.17 -20.74
N ASP A 78 3.80 -38.56 -19.62
CA ASP A 78 2.43 -38.36 -19.16
C ASP A 78 2.26 -38.77 -17.66
N THR A 79 1.10 -38.49 -17.07
CA THR A 79 0.46 -39.14 -15.89
C THR A 79 1.09 -39.05 -14.46
N THR A 80 0.30 -38.48 -13.55
CA THR A 80 0.21 -38.76 -12.10
C THR A 80 -0.27 -40.21 -11.82
N PRO A 81 -0.16 -40.83 -10.61
CA PRO A 81 -0.37 -40.20 -9.29
C PRO A 81 0.54 -40.72 -8.12
N ALA A 82 0.14 -40.39 -6.89
CA ALA A 82 0.86 -40.61 -5.63
C ALA A 82 1.23 -42.07 -5.29
N ALA A 83 2.42 -42.24 -4.70
CA ALA A 83 2.86 -43.41 -3.93
C ALA A 83 3.62 -42.89 -2.68
N VAL A 84 3.08 -43.07 -1.47
CA VAL A 84 3.28 -44.22 -0.56
C VAL A 84 4.68 -44.23 0.10
N ASN A 85 4.69 -44.09 1.43
CA ASN A 85 5.88 -44.18 2.28
C ASN A 85 6.59 -45.54 2.14
N PRO A 86 7.92 -45.60 2.11
CA PRO A 86 8.67 -46.82 2.42
C PRO A 86 8.53 -47.19 3.92
N PRO A 87 8.56 -48.48 4.28
CA PRO A 87 8.15 -48.95 5.60
C PRO A 87 9.25 -48.90 6.67
N GLU A 88 8.84 -48.91 7.94
CA GLU A 88 9.70 -49.27 9.07
C GLU A 88 10.25 -50.69 8.92
N ALA A 89 11.58 -50.85 8.97
CA ALA A 89 12.24 -52.13 9.23
C ALA A 89 13.61 -51.89 9.87
N GLY A 90 13.71 -52.00 11.21
CA GLY A 90 15.01 -51.78 11.87
C GLY A 90 15.04 -51.50 13.37
N ARG A 91 13.97 -51.75 14.17
CA ARG A 91 14.07 -51.66 15.63
C ARG A 91 14.94 -52.78 16.19
N GLN A 92 16.20 -52.49 16.51
CA GLN A 92 16.92 -53.23 17.54
C GLN A 92 16.51 -52.70 18.92
N PRO A 93 16.12 -53.55 19.88
CA PRO A 93 15.81 -53.11 21.23
C PRO A 93 17.09 -53.01 22.07
N GLY A 94 17.28 -51.90 22.79
CA GLY A 94 18.30 -51.80 23.84
C GLY A 94 19.45 -50.83 23.59
N GLN A 95 19.15 -49.56 23.34
CA GLN A 95 19.94 -48.47 23.92
C GLN A 95 18.98 -47.54 24.66
N GLU A 96 19.22 -47.36 25.96
CA GLU A 96 18.50 -46.36 26.75
C GLU A 96 18.87 -44.98 26.20
N GLU A 97 17.88 -44.19 25.78
CA GLU A 97 18.09 -42.76 25.58
C GLU A 97 18.58 -42.19 26.92
N PRO A 98 19.74 -41.51 26.98
CA PRO A 98 20.06 -40.74 28.16
C PRO A 98 18.99 -39.68 28.29
N ALA A 99 18.19 -39.77 29.36
CA ALA A 99 17.15 -38.81 29.63
C ALA A 99 17.72 -37.40 29.46
N LEU A 100 17.10 -36.60 28.59
CA LEU A 100 17.44 -35.20 28.39
C LEU A 100 17.39 -34.51 29.75
N ALA A 101 18.56 -34.38 30.37
CA ALA A 101 18.72 -33.60 31.56
C ALA A 101 18.28 -32.20 31.19
N GLN A 102 17.16 -31.75 31.76
CA GLN A 102 16.82 -30.34 31.75
C GLN A 102 17.96 -29.65 32.49
N GLU A 103 18.92 -29.13 31.72
CA GLU A 103 19.98 -28.28 32.25
C GLU A 103 19.28 -27.20 33.06
N LYS A 104 19.52 -27.22 34.37
CA LYS A 104 19.15 -26.08 35.20
C LYS A 104 19.87 -24.88 34.59
N PRO A 105 19.15 -23.79 34.23
CA PRO A 105 19.79 -22.62 33.65
C PRO A 105 20.94 -22.20 34.54
N SER A 106 22.07 -21.81 33.93
CA SER A 106 23.24 -21.43 34.71
C SER A 106 22.88 -20.30 35.69
N PRO A 107 23.60 -20.16 36.82
CA PRO A 107 23.35 -19.04 37.74
C PRO A 107 23.42 -17.67 37.03
N GLU A 108 24.23 -17.57 35.97
CA GLU A 108 24.36 -16.38 35.14
C GLU A 108 23.13 -16.15 34.25
N ASP A 109 22.58 -17.20 33.62
CA ASP A 109 21.31 -17.12 32.86
C ASP A 109 20.13 -16.75 33.75
N ALA A 110 20.08 -17.28 34.96
CA ALA A 110 19.03 -16.97 35.94
C ALA A 110 19.11 -15.51 36.41
N ALA A 111 20.31 -15.00 36.68
CA ALA A 111 20.53 -13.60 37.03
C ALA A 111 20.21 -12.66 35.86
N ALA A 112 20.59 -13.02 34.63
CA ALA A 112 20.29 -12.27 33.43
C ALA A 112 18.78 -12.16 33.17
N ARG A 113 18.02 -13.26 33.33
CA ARG A 113 16.55 -13.25 33.21
C ARG A 113 15.88 -12.43 34.29
N ALA A 114 16.32 -12.51 35.55
CA ALA A 114 15.77 -11.69 36.63
C ALA A 114 16.04 -10.18 36.44
N ALA A 115 17.18 -9.83 35.81
CA ALA A 115 17.46 -8.45 35.40
C ALA A 115 16.52 -7.98 34.28
N ASP A 116 16.34 -8.79 33.23
CA ASP A 116 15.39 -8.51 32.13
C ASP A 116 13.96 -8.37 32.64
N GLU A 117 13.48 -9.26 33.51
CA GLU A 117 12.14 -9.19 34.11
C GLU A 117 11.93 -7.86 34.87
N LYS A 118 12.92 -7.45 35.67
CA LYS A 118 12.89 -6.18 36.41
C LYS A 118 12.90 -4.97 35.46
N ALA A 119 13.70 -5.01 34.40
CA ALA A 119 13.77 -3.93 33.41
C ALA A 119 12.48 -3.83 32.59
N ASN A 120 11.93 -4.98 32.15
CA ASN A 120 10.67 -5.07 31.42
C ASN A 120 9.46 -4.61 32.25
N ALA A 121 9.50 -4.82 33.58
CA ALA A 121 8.52 -4.29 34.52
C ALA A 121 8.62 -2.76 34.71
N ALA A 122 9.75 -2.12 34.39
CA ALA A 122 9.90 -0.67 34.39
C ALA A 122 9.39 0.01 33.11
N VAL A 123 8.97 -0.76 32.09
CA VAL A 123 8.38 -0.24 30.85
C VAL A 123 6.90 0.10 31.06
N VAL A 124 6.61 1.40 31.15
CA VAL A 124 5.27 1.96 31.33
C VAL A 124 4.63 2.25 29.97
N VAL A 125 3.42 1.74 29.75
CA VAL A 125 2.64 1.93 28.52
C VAL A 125 1.43 2.81 28.81
N ASP A 126 1.40 4.00 28.21
CA ASP A 126 0.32 4.99 28.30
C ASP A 126 -0.45 5.02 26.98
N ARG A 127 -1.37 4.06 26.81
CA ARG A 127 -2.20 3.92 25.59
C ARG A 127 -3.04 5.16 25.28
N ALA A 128 -3.42 5.93 26.31
CA ALA A 128 -4.22 7.15 26.15
C ALA A 128 -3.43 8.30 25.52
N LYS A 129 -2.13 8.42 25.83
CA LYS A 129 -1.22 9.39 25.19
C LYS A 129 -0.47 8.84 23.99
N GLY A 130 -0.53 7.53 23.75
CA GLY A 130 0.27 6.85 22.74
C GLY A 130 1.77 6.88 23.07
N GLU A 131 2.13 6.64 24.34
CA GLU A 131 3.51 6.73 24.83
C GLU A 131 3.98 5.43 25.50
N VAL A 132 5.20 5.01 25.20
CA VAL A 132 5.96 4.03 26.00
C VAL A 132 7.09 4.78 26.72
N ARG A 133 7.26 4.57 28.02
CA ARG A 133 8.31 5.23 28.83
C ARG A 133 9.10 4.18 29.61
N MET A 134 10.42 4.35 29.71
CA MET A 134 11.28 3.53 30.57
C MET A 134 12.51 4.31 31.04
N PRO A 135 13.14 3.91 32.17
CA PRO A 135 14.43 4.45 32.58
C PRO A 135 15.49 4.26 31.50
N CYS A 136 16.39 5.23 31.40
CA CYS A 136 17.60 5.13 30.58
C CYS A 136 18.75 5.88 31.26
N ARG A 137 19.97 5.71 30.76
CA ARG A 137 21.15 6.48 31.18
C ARG A 137 21.94 6.99 29.99
N PHE A 138 22.60 8.13 30.16
CA PHE A 138 23.50 8.69 29.17
C PHE A 138 24.79 7.87 29.08
N VAL A 139 25.33 7.76 27.86
CA VAL A 139 26.62 7.13 27.57
C VAL A 139 27.48 8.05 26.70
N ASN A 140 28.80 7.88 26.78
CA ASN A 140 29.74 8.64 25.97
C ASN A 140 30.06 7.84 24.69
N PRO A 141 29.64 8.29 23.50
CA PRO A 141 30.06 7.65 22.25
C PRO A 141 31.55 7.88 22.02
N THR A 142 32.31 6.79 22.00
CA THR A 142 33.76 6.76 21.72
C THR A 142 34.09 6.63 20.21
N ARG A 143 33.05 6.45 19.39
CA ARG A 143 33.09 6.39 17.92
C ARG A 143 32.02 7.33 17.34
N GLN A 144 32.02 7.47 16.01
CA GLN A 144 30.93 8.09 15.26
C GLN A 144 29.57 7.54 15.72
N ILE A 145 28.60 8.44 15.93
CA ILE A 145 27.26 8.07 16.39
C ILE A 145 26.46 7.47 15.22
N GLU A 146 26.07 6.20 15.34
CA GLU A 146 25.22 5.51 14.36
C GLU A 146 23.88 5.06 14.96
N VAL A 147 23.85 4.86 16.28
CA VAL A 147 22.70 4.43 17.06
C VAL A 147 22.39 5.53 18.09
N PHE A 148 21.14 5.97 18.17
CA PHE A 148 20.76 6.96 19.20
C PHE A 148 20.69 6.32 20.58
N ALA A 149 19.97 5.20 20.66
CA ALA A 149 19.86 4.41 21.87
C ALA A 149 19.87 2.90 21.61
N CYS A 150 20.42 2.13 22.54
CA CYS A 150 20.40 0.67 22.49
C CYS A 150 20.17 0.02 23.86
N HIS A 151 19.85 -1.27 23.81
CA HIS A 151 19.93 -2.16 24.97
C HIS A 151 21.37 -2.17 25.55
N ASN A 152 21.55 -2.36 26.86
CA ASN A 152 22.86 -2.33 27.53
C ASN A 152 23.94 -3.29 26.95
N MET A 153 23.53 -4.42 26.37
CA MET A 153 24.40 -5.37 25.64
C MET A 153 24.66 -4.97 24.16
N GLY A 154 24.17 -3.82 23.74
CA GLY A 154 24.31 -3.25 22.39
C GLY A 154 25.59 -2.44 22.21
N PRO A 155 25.69 -1.67 21.11
CA PRO A 155 26.90 -0.95 20.73
C PRO A 155 27.04 0.39 21.47
N THR A 156 27.23 0.34 22.78
CA THR A 156 27.36 1.53 23.64
C THR A 156 28.45 2.51 23.18
N HIS A 157 29.49 2.02 22.49
CA HIS A 157 30.62 2.81 21.99
C HIS A 157 30.28 3.83 20.88
N GLU A 158 29.10 3.78 20.28
CA GLU A 158 28.57 4.67 19.22
C GLU A 158 27.16 5.19 19.56
N THR A 159 26.75 5.03 20.82
CA THR A 159 25.40 5.31 21.33
C THR A 159 25.41 6.55 22.23
N VAL A 160 24.27 7.24 22.35
CA VAL A 160 24.10 8.41 23.26
C VAL A 160 23.33 8.04 24.53
N VAL A 161 22.37 7.11 24.45
CA VAL A 161 21.52 6.67 25.56
C VAL A 161 21.42 5.14 25.61
N GLU A 162 21.55 4.52 26.77
CA GLU A 162 21.30 3.08 26.92
C GLU A 162 20.10 2.79 27.83
N PHE A 163 19.43 1.66 27.59
CA PHE A 163 18.29 1.16 28.35
C PHE A 163 18.40 -0.36 28.58
N ASP A 164 17.62 -0.89 29.52
CA ASP A 164 17.68 -2.32 29.92
C ASP A 164 16.47 -3.14 29.41
N ALA A 165 15.50 -2.52 28.73
CA ALA A 165 14.29 -3.20 28.26
C ALA A 165 14.54 -4.08 27.02
N THR A 166 14.04 -5.32 27.03
CA THR A 166 14.28 -6.29 25.95
C THR A 166 13.50 -5.96 24.67
N GLY A 167 14.02 -6.37 23.51
CA GLY A 167 13.40 -6.07 22.21
C GLY A 167 11.97 -6.57 22.05
N GLU A 168 11.65 -7.75 22.57
CA GLU A 168 10.29 -8.30 22.60
C GLU A 168 9.33 -7.41 23.40
N ARG A 169 9.73 -7.02 24.62
CA ARG A 169 8.94 -6.13 25.48
C ARG A 169 8.68 -4.78 24.81
N LEU A 170 9.66 -4.25 24.08
CA LEU A 170 9.56 -2.99 23.35
C LEU A 170 8.68 -3.09 22.09
N LEU A 171 8.77 -4.20 21.37
CA LEU A 171 7.91 -4.50 20.22
C LEU A 171 6.44 -4.52 20.66
N ASP A 172 6.14 -5.29 21.70
CA ASP A 172 4.80 -5.37 22.30
C ASP A 172 4.31 -4.00 22.78
N ALA A 173 5.18 -3.24 23.47
CA ALA A 173 4.83 -1.92 23.99
C ALA A 173 4.49 -0.91 22.88
N LEU A 174 5.20 -0.94 21.75
CA LEU A 174 4.91 -0.09 20.60
C LEU A 174 3.62 -0.52 19.87
N GLN A 175 3.38 -1.82 19.74
CA GLN A 175 2.12 -2.34 19.20
C GLN A 175 0.92 -1.97 20.12
N ASP A 176 1.11 -2.00 21.44
CA ASP A 176 0.11 -1.62 22.44
C ASP A 176 -0.35 -0.14 22.36
N ILE A 177 0.53 0.76 21.92
CA ILE A 177 0.19 2.17 21.62
C ILE A 177 -0.30 2.36 20.16
N GLY A 178 -0.45 1.25 19.42
CA GLY A 178 -0.99 1.18 18.08
C GLY A 178 0.01 1.47 16.96
N CYS A 179 1.32 1.46 17.20
CA CYS A 179 2.31 1.61 16.13
C CYS A 179 2.22 0.44 15.15
N ARG A 180 2.11 0.74 13.86
CA ARG A 180 2.07 -0.26 12.77
C ARG A 180 3.40 -0.33 12.05
N SER A 181 3.95 -1.54 11.96
CA SER A 181 5.20 -1.84 11.27
C SER A 181 5.08 -1.63 9.76
N THR A 182 6.20 -1.63 9.05
CA THR A 182 6.22 -1.50 7.59
C THR A 182 5.49 -2.64 6.86
N SER A 183 5.29 -3.79 7.49
CA SER A 183 4.46 -4.87 6.92
C SER A 183 2.98 -4.48 6.76
N TYR A 184 2.41 -3.68 7.68
CA TYR A 184 1.05 -3.13 7.52
C TYR A 184 0.96 -2.20 6.31
N TRP A 185 1.99 -1.37 6.13
CA TRP A 185 2.07 -0.44 5.02
C TRP A 185 2.37 -1.15 3.69
N ASN A 186 2.86 -2.40 3.68
CA ASN A 186 2.95 -3.24 2.48
C ASN A 186 1.63 -3.97 2.18
N GLY A 187 0.51 -3.23 2.22
CA GLY A 187 -0.84 -3.78 2.18
C GLY A 187 -1.40 -4.07 0.79
N THR A 188 -0.82 -3.50 -0.28
CA THR A 188 -1.27 -3.74 -1.67
C THR A 188 -0.28 -4.60 -2.46
N SER A 189 1.02 -4.46 -2.21
CA SER A 189 2.08 -5.29 -2.78
C SER A 189 3.27 -5.45 -1.81
N PRO A 190 3.99 -6.59 -1.85
CA PRO A 190 5.30 -6.70 -1.21
C PRO A 190 6.28 -5.67 -1.78
N GLY A 191 6.59 -4.63 -1.01
CA GLY A 191 7.52 -3.57 -1.39
C GLY A 191 6.89 -2.20 -1.69
N ASP A 192 5.59 -2.02 -1.45
CA ASP A 192 4.93 -0.69 -1.44
C ASP A 192 5.70 0.36 -0.62
N PHE A 193 6.24 -0.06 0.54
CA PHE A 193 7.02 0.80 1.43
C PHE A 193 8.27 0.09 1.98
N LEU A 194 9.37 0.84 2.03
CA LEU A 194 10.63 0.45 2.65
C LEU A 194 10.57 0.48 4.17
N ARG A 195 11.56 -0.17 4.82
CA ARG A 195 11.71 -0.27 6.28
C ARG A 195 11.71 1.09 7.03
N ASN A 196 12.04 2.19 6.35
CA ASN A 196 12.12 3.54 6.91
C ASN A 196 10.85 4.39 6.69
N GLN A 197 9.71 3.76 6.34
CA GLN A 197 8.43 4.42 6.05
C GLN A 197 7.23 3.94 6.90
N GLY A 198 7.45 3.10 7.92
CA GLY A 198 6.41 2.69 8.88
C GLY A 198 5.91 3.84 9.78
N ASP A 199 4.93 3.58 10.66
CA ASP A 199 4.35 4.59 11.55
C ASP A 199 5.44 5.43 12.23
N ARG A 200 5.26 6.76 12.26
CA ARG A 200 6.25 7.68 12.85
C ARG A 200 6.21 7.62 14.37
N VAL A 201 7.39 7.44 14.96
CA VAL A 201 7.64 7.42 16.40
C VAL A 201 8.62 8.54 16.73
N LEU A 202 8.17 9.45 17.58
CA LEU A 202 8.97 10.51 18.14
C LEU A 202 9.71 9.97 19.37
N VAL A 203 11.03 9.86 19.28
CA VAL A 203 11.89 9.42 20.38
C VAL A 203 12.28 10.67 21.18
N LEU A 204 11.92 10.71 22.46
CA LEU A 204 12.25 11.79 23.38
C LEU A 204 13.14 11.27 24.50
N VAL A 205 14.05 12.11 24.98
CA VAL A 205 14.78 11.89 26.22
C VAL A 205 14.39 13.00 27.18
N ARG A 206 13.99 12.60 28.39
CA ARG A 206 13.65 13.48 29.48
C ARG A 206 14.58 13.21 30.65
N TRP A 207 15.18 14.24 31.22
CA TRP A 207 16.07 14.12 32.38
C TRP A 207 15.96 15.31 33.32
N SER A 208 16.46 15.15 34.55
CA SER A 208 16.59 16.25 35.50
C SER A 208 18.07 16.56 35.74
N HIS A 209 18.47 17.83 35.51
CA HIS A 209 19.82 18.31 35.78
C HIS A 209 19.77 19.66 36.48
N LYS A 210 20.58 19.84 37.54
CA LYS A 210 20.67 21.10 38.32
C LYS A 210 19.30 21.68 38.72
N GLY A 211 18.35 20.81 39.08
CA GLY A 211 16.99 21.18 39.49
C GLY A 211 16.04 21.60 38.36
N LYS A 212 16.42 21.41 37.09
CA LYS A 212 15.56 21.66 35.92
C LYS A 212 15.24 20.34 35.20
N GLU A 213 13.97 20.13 34.91
CA GLU A 213 13.51 19.06 34.02
C GLU A 213 13.67 19.53 32.56
N ILE A 214 14.29 18.70 31.73
CA ILE A 214 14.53 18.97 30.30
C ILE A 214 13.96 17.79 29.52
N GLU A 215 13.23 18.06 28.44
CA GLU A 215 12.73 17.05 27.47
C GLU A 215 13.09 17.52 26.06
N LEU A 216 13.83 16.69 25.32
CA LEU A 216 14.20 16.93 23.92
C LEU A 216 13.90 15.70 23.06
N PRO A 217 13.52 15.87 21.77
CA PRO A 217 13.57 14.77 20.82
C PRO A 217 15.02 14.41 20.48
N ALA A 218 15.25 13.13 20.22
CA ALA A 218 16.54 12.55 19.89
C ALA A 218 17.25 13.32 18.78
N GLU A 219 16.56 13.66 17.70
CA GLU A 219 17.16 14.41 16.58
C GLU A 219 17.57 15.85 16.97
N ALA A 220 16.86 16.49 17.91
CA ALA A 220 17.26 17.83 18.39
C ALA A 220 18.42 17.78 19.41
N MET A 221 18.77 16.60 19.93
CA MET A 221 19.99 16.40 20.71
C MET A 221 21.23 16.26 19.82
N LEU A 222 21.07 16.33 18.49
CA LEU A 222 22.14 16.14 17.51
C LEU A 222 22.39 17.39 16.65
N THR A 223 23.59 17.49 16.11
CA THR A 223 23.97 18.36 15.00
C THR A 223 24.42 17.56 13.80
N ASP A 224 24.24 18.13 12.62
CA ASP A 224 24.76 17.59 11.35
C ASP A 224 26.28 17.78 11.29
N GLY A 225 27.04 16.88 11.94
CA GLY A 225 28.49 17.00 12.05
C GLY A 225 28.95 18.23 12.84
N GLU A 226 30.17 18.67 12.52
CA GLU A 226 30.86 19.81 13.13
C GLU A 226 30.27 21.17 12.72
N THR A 227 29.24 21.19 11.86
CA THR A 227 28.65 22.41 11.29
C THR A 227 27.88 23.28 12.29
N GLY A 228 27.57 22.75 13.48
CA GLY A 228 26.69 23.39 14.46
C GLY A 228 25.20 23.46 14.03
N PHE A 229 24.84 22.99 12.84
CA PHE A 229 23.44 22.95 12.41
C PHE A 229 22.69 21.85 13.16
N ALA A 230 21.74 22.23 14.02
CA ALA A 230 20.89 21.27 14.72
C ALA A 230 20.05 20.45 13.74
N SER A 231 20.09 19.11 13.84
CA SER A 231 19.42 18.23 12.89
C SER A 231 17.90 18.45 12.84
N PHE A 232 17.27 18.10 11.72
CA PHE A 232 15.81 18.17 11.58
C PHE A 232 15.16 17.01 12.33
N VAL A 233 14.12 17.32 13.12
CA VAL A 233 13.24 16.29 13.71
C VAL A 233 12.38 15.74 12.56
N ARG A 234 12.53 14.44 12.28
CA ARG A 234 11.83 13.74 11.18
C ARG A 234 10.99 12.56 11.67
N GLY A 235 11.12 12.19 12.96
CA GLY A 235 10.50 11.01 13.54
C GLY A 235 11.15 9.74 13.00
N PHE A 236 11.35 8.76 13.87
CA PHE A 236 11.82 7.44 13.44
C PHE A 236 10.64 6.67 12.86
N SER A 237 10.86 5.82 11.86
CA SER A 237 9.83 4.86 11.45
C SER A 237 9.93 3.58 12.25
N PHE A 238 8.78 3.05 12.63
CA PHE A 238 8.67 1.72 13.22
C PHE A 238 8.97 0.66 12.15
N SER A 239 10.20 0.14 12.21
CA SER A 239 10.87 -0.60 11.14
C SER A 239 11.01 -2.10 11.42
N ALA A 240 10.47 -2.56 12.55
CA ALA A 240 10.36 -3.96 12.89
C ALA A 240 9.79 -4.75 11.69
N GLY A 241 10.61 -5.65 11.15
CA GLY A 241 10.18 -6.55 10.08
C GLY A 241 9.05 -7.47 10.56
N PRO A 242 8.29 -8.07 9.64
CA PRO A 242 7.37 -9.14 10.02
C PRO A 242 8.15 -10.23 10.77
N VAL A 243 7.66 -10.65 11.92
CA VAL A 243 8.23 -11.76 12.72
C VAL A 243 7.82 -13.10 12.10
N ASP A 244 7.87 -13.19 10.77
CA ASP A 244 7.56 -14.38 10.00
C ASP A 244 8.79 -15.30 9.93
N LYS A 245 9.13 -15.87 11.09
CA LYS A 245 9.55 -17.27 11.12
C LYS A 245 8.32 -18.16 10.96
N ALA A 246 7.69 -18.11 9.79
CA ALA A 246 6.68 -19.08 9.41
C ALA A 246 7.33 -20.48 9.45
N ARG A 247 6.94 -21.29 10.46
CA ARG A 247 7.52 -22.60 10.85
C ARG A 247 8.85 -22.59 11.62
N GLY A 248 8.91 -21.88 12.76
CA GLY A 248 9.82 -22.26 13.85
C GLY A 248 10.18 -21.11 14.77
N GLY A 249 9.66 -21.12 16.01
CA GLY A 249 9.72 -20.01 16.95
C GLY A 249 11.08 -19.32 17.08
N GLY A 250 11.08 -18.00 16.88
CA GLY A 250 12.19 -17.14 17.23
C GLY A 250 11.61 -15.84 17.77
N ALA A 251 11.80 -15.59 19.06
CA ALA A 251 11.46 -14.33 19.69
C ALA A 251 12.21 -13.17 19.01
N ALA A 252 11.71 -11.94 19.20
CA ALA A 252 12.45 -10.75 18.84
C ALA A 252 13.83 -10.76 19.53
N SER A 253 14.85 -10.18 18.89
CA SER A 253 16.19 -10.12 19.50
C SER A 253 16.14 -9.44 20.86
N ARG A 254 16.73 -10.08 21.87
CA ARG A 254 16.90 -9.49 23.21
C ARG A 254 17.58 -8.11 23.13
N VAL A 255 18.59 -7.99 22.26
CA VAL A 255 19.29 -6.73 21.96
C VAL A 255 18.55 -5.96 20.87
N THR A 256 18.28 -4.68 21.12
CA THR A 256 17.53 -3.79 20.22
C THR A 256 18.21 -2.42 20.11
N GLU A 257 18.15 -1.82 18.93
CA GLU A 257 18.75 -0.53 18.58
C GLU A 257 17.71 0.45 17.99
N ILE A 258 17.89 1.74 18.29
CA ILE A 258 17.26 2.89 17.60
C ILE A 258 18.31 3.48 16.64
N THR A 259 18.19 3.22 15.35
CA THR A 259 19.25 3.50 14.37
C THR A 259 19.08 4.89 13.72
N LEU A 260 20.16 5.70 13.70
CA LEU A 260 20.23 7.04 13.09
C LEU A 260 20.81 7.01 11.67
N GLY A 261 21.86 6.20 11.47
CA GLY A 261 22.58 6.05 10.21
C GLY A 261 23.01 4.61 9.98
N ALA A 262 23.04 4.18 8.72
CA ALA A 262 23.54 2.87 8.33
C ALA A 262 24.85 3.02 7.56
N THR A 263 25.95 3.24 8.28
CA THR A 263 27.30 3.19 7.73
C THR A 263 27.95 1.85 8.09
N GLN A 264 27.91 0.90 7.15
CA GLN A 264 28.79 -0.28 7.12
C GLN A 264 28.56 -1.38 8.20
N ARG A 265 27.46 -1.36 8.95
CA ARG A 265 27.13 -2.45 9.90
C ARG A 265 26.64 -3.73 9.20
N GLU A 266 27.55 -4.70 9.04
CA GLU A 266 27.22 -6.06 8.58
C GLU A 266 26.32 -6.86 9.54
N ARG A 267 26.17 -6.42 10.80
CA ARG A 267 25.51 -7.17 11.89
C ARG A 267 24.62 -6.30 12.78
N ALA A 268 23.74 -5.48 12.21
CA ALA A 268 22.63 -4.91 12.99
C ALA A 268 21.71 -6.05 13.46
N VAL A 269 21.72 -6.37 14.76
CA VAL A 269 21.06 -7.58 15.29
C VAL A 269 19.54 -7.46 15.21
N PHE A 270 18.99 -6.28 15.56
CA PHE A 270 17.59 -5.91 15.35
C PHE A 270 17.42 -4.39 15.52
N SER A 271 17.03 -3.69 14.44
CA SER A 271 16.60 -2.29 14.49
C SER A 271 15.09 -2.26 14.68
N LEU A 272 14.63 -1.72 15.81
CA LEU A 272 13.20 -1.57 16.11
C LEU A 272 12.64 -0.29 15.49
N LEU A 273 13.46 0.76 15.52
CA LEU A 273 13.19 2.08 14.98
C LEU A 273 14.33 2.50 14.07
N SER A 274 13.98 2.88 12.84
CA SER A 274 14.94 3.31 11.82
C SER A 274 14.61 4.75 11.40
N HIS A 275 15.56 5.67 11.60
CA HIS A 275 15.39 7.06 11.17
C HIS A 275 15.18 7.12 9.64
N PRO A 276 14.35 8.01 9.06
CA PRO A 276 14.11 8.07 7.62
C PRO A 276 15.37 8.20 6.75
N THR A 277 16.50 8.68 7.29
CA THR A 277 17.81 8.71 6.59
C THR A 277 18.61 7.41 6.67
N THR A 278 18.15 6.39 7.39
CA THR A 278 18.78 5.07 7.40
C THR A 278 18.37 4.26 6.17
N LEU A 279 19.35 3.59 5.58
CA LEU A 279 19.15 2.60 4.53
C LEU A 279 20.07 1.42 4.83
N SER A 280 19.58 0.50 5.65
CA SER A 280 20.16 -0.84 5.76
C SER A 280 19.97 -1.55 4.42
N GLY A 281 21.03 -1.69 3.65
CA GLY A 281 21.00 -2.50 2.43
C GLY A 281 20.75 -3.96 2.79
N GLN A 282 19.54 -4.45 2.55
CA GLN A 282 19.38 -5.82 2.10
C GLN A 282 19.43 -5.79 0.58
N GLY A 283 20.17 -6.74 -0.01
CA GLY A 283 20.45 -6.75 -1.44
C GLY A 283 19.18 -6.67 -2.27
N GLY A 284 19.26 -5.96 -3.40
CA GLY A 284 18.11 -5.81 -4.28
C GLY A 284 17.51 -7.17 -4.62
N ALA A 285 16.23 -7.35 -4.31
CA ALA A 285 15.41 -8.31 -5.01
C ALA A 285 15.59 -8.03 -6.51
N GLN A 286 15.94 -9.06 -7.28
CA GLN A 286 16.45 -8.92 -8.65
C GLN A 286 15.55 -8.00 -9.49
N GLY A 287 16.07 -6.83 -9.86
CA GLY A 287 15.39 -5.86 -10.74
C GLY A 287 14.87 -4.57 -10.08
N VAL A 288 14.81 -4.45 -8.74
CA VAL A 288 14.36 -3.21 -8.09
C VAL A 288 15.54 -2.43 -7.53
N ALA A 289 15.68 -1.17 -7.94
CA ALA A 289 16.71 -0.28 -7.38
C ALA A 289 16.41 0.02 -5.90
N PRO A 290 17.38 -0.04 -4.99
CA PRO A 290 17.18 0.49 -3.63
C PRO A 290 16.84 1.98 -3.73
N CYS A 291 15.88 2.49 -2.95
CA CYS A 291 15.64 3.95 -2.89
C CYS A 291 16.95 4.64 -2.51
N ARG A 292 17.40 5.59 -3.32
CA ARG A 292 18.79 6.08 -3.29
C ARG A 292 18.96 7.33 -2.43
N ALA A 293 17.87 8.03 -2.15
CA ALA A 293 17.84 9.41 -1.67
C ALA A 293 18.65 9.79 -0.42
N LEU A 294 18.94 8.86 0.50
CA LEU A 294 19.48 9.22 1.82
C LEU A 294 20.67 8.37 2.30
N GLN A 295 21.23 7.48 1.47
CA GLN A 295 22.56 6.88 1.75
C GLN A 295 23.67 7.97 1.73
N PRO A 296 24.84 7.73 2.37
CA PRO A 296 25.38 8.70 3.33
C PRO A 296 26.06 9.93 2.71
N TRP A 297 25.23 10.88 2.29
CA TRP A 297 25.55 12.32 2.21
C TRP A 297 25.19 13.03 3.52
N SER A 298 25.02 12.28 4.62
CA SER A 298 24.85 12.79 5.97
C SER A 298 26.22 12.89 6.65
N PHE A 299 26.53 14.06 7.20
CA PHE A 299 27.61 14.17 8.17
C PHE A 299 27.31 13.26 9.35
N ALA A 300 28.36 12.66 9.93
CA ALA A 300 28.27 11.93 11.19
C ALA A 300 27.55 12.81 12.23
N PRO A 301 26.42 12.38 12.82
CA PRO A 301 25.74 13.20 13.81
C PRO A 301 26.65 13.35 15.03
N LEU A 302 26.72 14.57 15.57
CA LEU A 302 27.41 14.87 16.83
C LEU A 302 26.40 15.31 17.89
N ILE A 303 26.76 15.22 19.16
CA ILE A 303 25.92 15.71 20.26
C ILE A 303 25.83 17.24 20.22
N ASN A 304 24.62 17.76 20.29
CA ASN A 304 24.36 19.18 20.38
C ASN A 304 24.64 19.70 21.81
N THR A 305 25.89 20.04 22.07
CA THR A 305 26.37 20.53 23.37
C THR A 305 25.63 21.78 23.86
N SER A 306 25.08 22.60 22.96
CA SER A 306 24.27 23.78 23.34
C SER A 306 22.91 23.43 23.96
N LEU A 307 22.44 22.18 23.80
CA LEU A 307 21.11 21.73 24.21
C LEU A 307 21.12 20.60 25.23
N VAL A 308 22.05 19.65 25.10
CA VAL A 308 22.23 18.56 26.07
C VAL A 308 23.01 19.06 27.30
N GLY A 309 23.86 20.08 27.12
CA GLY A 309 24.80 20.53 28.13
C GLY A 309 26.08 19.70 28.14
N ASP A 310 26.74 19.65 29.29
CA ASP A 310 27.94 18.85 29.50
C ASP A 310 27.57 17.36 29.66
N LEU A 311 27.69 16.59 28.56
CA LEU A 311 27.37 15.17 28.55
C LEU A 311 28.25 14.36 29.53
N PRO A 312 29.59 14.56 29.60
CA PRO A 312 30.41 14.03 30.70
C PRO A 312 29.80 14.26 32.09
N GLU A 313 29.35 15.48 32.41
CA GLU A 313 28.70 15.77 33.71
C GLU A 313 27.43 14.94 33.92
N LEU A 314 26.59 14.76 32.90
CA LEU A 314 25.37 13.94 32.99
C LEU A 314 25.67 12.44 33.23
N ILE A 315 26.80 11.95 32.71
CA ILE A 315 27.26 10.58 32.86
C ILE A 315 27.87 10.38 34.26
N GLU A 316 28.77 11.26 34.69
CA GLU A 316 29.41 11.21 36.01
C GLU A 316 28.40 11.35 37.15
N SER A 317 27.41 12.23 37.00
CA SER A 317 26.34 12.43 37.99
C SER A 317 25.25 11.35 37.96
N GLN A 318 25.29 10.41 37.01
CA GLN A 318 24.24 9.41 36.76
C GLN A 318 22.84 10.06 36.70
N ALA A 319 22.73 11.16 35.96
CA ALA A 319 21.52 11.99 35.93
C ALA A 319 20.28 11.13 35.56
N PRO A 320 19.21 11.16 36.37
CA PRO A 320 18.05 10.30 36.14
C PRO A 320 17.35 10.71 34.84
N ALA A 321 17.31 9.77 33.89
CA ALA A 321 16.73 9.96 32.57
C ALA A 321 15.66 8.91 32.25
N VAL A 322 14.73 9.29 31.37
CA VAL A 322 13.64 8.47 30.86
C VAL A 322 13.60 8.65 29.35
N ILE A 323 13.65 7.55 28.61
CA ILE A 323 13.37 7.54 27.17
C ILE A 323 11.87 7.32 26.96
N ILE A 324 11.28 8.13 26.08
CA ILE A 324 9.85 8.14 25.77
C ILE A 324 9.69 7.94 24.26
N PHE A 325 8.97 6.90 23.88
CA PHE A 325 8.55 6.65 22.52
C PHE A 325 7.10 7.12 22.37
N ARG A 326 6.87 8.23 21.66
CA ARG A 326 5.52 8.75 21.39
C ARG A 326 5.13 8.42 19.95
N ARG A 327 4.03 7.68 19.75
CA ARG A 327 3.42 7.49 18.42
C ARG A 327 2.93 8.84 17.91
N VAL A 328 3.28 9.18 16.67
CA VAL A 328 2.73 10.32 15.96
C VAL A 328 1.67 9.84 14.99
N LYS A 329 0.51 10.49 14.97
CA LYS A 329 -0.64 10.08 14.13
C LYS A 329 -0.54 10.60 12.70
N SER A 330 0.21 11.68 12.49
CA SER A 330 0.25 12.40 11.20
C SER A 330 1.57 13.18 11.04
N GLU A 331 2.01 13.38 9.80
CA GLU A 331 3.17 14.22 9.49
C GLU A 331 2.91 15.69 9.90
N SER A 332 1.67 16.17 9.81
CA SER A 332 1.30 17.50 10.31
C SER A 332 1.39 17.60 11.84
N GLU A 333 1.18 16.50 12.58
CA GLU A 333 1.40 16.46 14.04
C GLU A 333 2.88 16.54 14.39
N LEU A 334 3.74 15.79 13.69
CA LEU A 334 5.19 15.88 13.81
C LEU A 334 5.69 17.31 13.52
N LEU A 335 5.16 17.93 12.47
CA LEU A 335 5.52 19.28 12.05
C LEU A 335 5.13 20.32 13.12
N ARG A 336 3.90 20.24 13.66
CA ARG A 336 3.42 21.08 14.76
C ARG A 336 4.26 20.90 16.03
N TYR A 337 4.63 19.67 16.38
CA TYR A 337 5.54 19.41 17.51
C TYR A 337 6.90 20.08 17.29
N THR A 338 7.50 19.90 16.11
CA THR A 338 8.80 20.47 15.77
C THR A 338 8.78 22.00 15.77
N ARG A 339 7.74 22.62 15.19
CA ARG A 339 7.51 24.07 15.25
C ARG A 339 7.46 24.58 16.70
N SER A 340 6.78 23.86 17.59
CA SER A 340 6.65 24.24 19.01
C SER A 340 8.00 24.29 19.77
N ILE A 341 8.96 23.42 19.41
CA ILE A 341 10.33 23.46 19.98
C ILE A 341 11.09 24.67 19.46
N VAL A 342 10.96 24.96 18.17
CA VAL A 342 11.67 26.06 17.51
C VAL A 342 11.13 27.42 17.95
N SER A 343 9.80 27.59 18.11
CA SER A 343 9.19 28.83 18.60
C SER A 343 9.69 29.21 20.00
N ARG A 344 9.94 28.21 20.87
CA ARG A 344 10.50 28.43 22.22
C ARG A 344 11.97 28.87 22.22
N ARG A 345 12.62 28.94 21.04
CA ARG A 345 14.05 29.21 20.87
C ARG A 345 14.35 30.42 19.98
N GLY A 346 13.34 31.10 19.43
CA GLY A 346 13.51 32.36 18.69
C GLY A 346 14.30 32.24 17.39
N VAL A 347 14.11 31.16 16.62
CA VAL A 347 14.76 30.98 15.30
C VAL A 347 13.72 31.20 14.20
N ASP A 348 13.44 32.47 13.90
CA ASP A 348 12.33 32.90 13.03
C ASP A 348 12.41 32.28 11.62
N ASP A 349 13.61 32.18 11.03
CA ASP A 349 13.82 31.57 9.71
C ASP A 349 13.34 30.10 9.67
N ARG A 350 13.52 29.34 10.75
CA ARG A 350 13.02 27.96 10.84
C ARG A 350 11.50 27.90 10.98
N LEU A 351 10.85 28.93 11.55
CA LEU A 351 9.39 28.97 11.64
C LEU A 351 8.76 29.14 10.25
N GLN A 352 9.32 30.03 9.42
CA GLN A 352 8.90 30.20 8.03
C GLN A 352 9.07 28.91 7.21
N LEU A 353 10.15 28.16 7.42
CA LEU A 353 10.31 26.82 6.83
C LEU A 353 9.14 25.90 7.22
N TYR A 354 8.83 25.76 8.52
CA TYR A 354 7.76 24.84 8.94
C TYR A 354 6.37 25.26 8.45
N GLU A 355 6.10 26.56 8.34
CA GLU A 355 4.87 27.07 7.70
C GLU A 355 4.81 26.69 6.22
N SER A 356 5.92 26.78 5.48
CA SER A 356 5.99 26.35 4.07
C SER A 356 5.87 24.82 3.87
N LEU A 357 6.14 24.02 4.90
CA LEU A 357 6.02 22.57 4.87
C LEU A 357 4.62 22.05 5.23
N GLU A 358 3.77 22.88 5.85
CA GLU A 358 2.44 22.49 6.33
C GLU A 358 1.50 21.97 5.22
N PRO A 359 1.47 22.55 4.01
CA PRO A 359 0.68 22.00 2.89
C PRO A 359 1.15 20.61 2.43
N ILE A 360 2.47 20.35 2.46
CA ILE A 360 3.04 19.06 2.05
C ILE A 360 2.71 18.00 3.10
N ALA A 361 2.86 18.33 4.39
CA ALA A 361 2.48 17.44 5.49
C ALA A 361 0.98 17.10 5.46
N GLY A 362 0.11 18.07 5.20
CA GLY A 362 -1.33 17.85 5.03
C GLY A 362 -1.66 16.95 3.82
N LYS A 363 -0.91 17.08 2.71
CA LYS A 363 -1.08 16.20 1.55
C LYS A 363 -0.62 14.77 1.85
N ILE A 364 0.52 14.58 2.54
CA ILE A 364 0.98 13.26 3.01
C ILE A 364 -0.07 12.61 3.92
N ASP A 365 -0.64 13.35 4.86
CA ASP A 365 -1.68 12.85 5.77
C ASP A 365 -2.95 12.40 5.01
N SER A 366 -3.40 13.21 4.04
CA SER A 366 -4.54 12.86 3.18
C SER A 366 -4.27 11.61 2.33
N LEU A 367 -3.09 11.51 1.72
CA LEU A 367 -2.69 10.36 0.89
C LEU A 367 -2.57 9.07 1.71
N LYS A 368 -1.99 9.15 2.93
CA LYS A 368 -1.95 8.00 3.87
C LYS A 368 -3.35 7.54 4.25
N SER A 369 -4.24 8.47 4.60
CA SER A 369 -5.64 8.12 4.92
C SER A 369 -6.32 7.41 3.76
N SER A 370 -6.13 7.88 2.53
CA SER A 370 -6.68 7.21 1.34
C SER A 370 -6.04 5.84 1.08
N TYR A 371 -4.74 5.67 1.32
CA TYR A 371 -4.08 4.37 1.21
C TYR A 371 -4.59 3.37 2.26
N GLU A 372 -4.82 3.81 3.50
CA GLU A 372 -5.39 2.95 4.56
C GLU A 372 -6.79 2.42 4.22
N GLU A 373 -7.63 3.22 3.55
CA GLU A 373 -8.90 2.75 2.99
C GLU A 373 -8.69 1.63 1.97
N ILE A 374 -7.73 1.78 1.04
CA ILE A 374 -7.42 0.75 0.04
C ILE A 374 -6.96 -0.56 0.70
N VAL A 375 -6.13 -0.49 1.74
CA VAL A 375 -5.70 -1.68 2.50
C VAL A 375 -6.88 -2.36 3.21
N ALA A 376 -7.81 -1.57 3.78
CA ALA A 376 -9.04 -2.11 4.36
C ALA A 376 -9.93 -2.78 3.31
N GLU A 377 -10.11 -2.17 2.14
CA GLU A 377 -10.90 -2.73 1.04
C GLU A 377 -10.27 -4.00 0.43
N ILE A 378 -8.94 -4.12 0.39
CA ILE A 378 -8.26 -5.37 0.03
C ILE A 378 -8.53 -6.46 1.07
N ALA A 379 -8.46 -6.13 2.37
CA ALA A 379 -8.76 -7.08 3.43
C ALA A 379 -10.23 -7.54 3.40
N GLU A 380 -11.17 -6.64 3.13
CA GLU A 380 -12.58 -6.97 2.89
C GLU A 380 -12.74 -7.92 1.69
N LEU A 381 -12.09 -7.61 0.56
CA LEU A 381 -12.12 -8.44 -0.65
C LEU A 381 -11.56 -9.85 -0.42
N ILE A 382 -10.49 -9.98 0.37
CA ILE A 382 -9.91 -11.28 0.76
C ILE A 382 -10.85 -12.06 1.71
N SER A 383 -11.59 -11.35 2.57
CA SER A 383 -12.55 -11.94 3.51
C SER A 383 -13.89 -12.35 2.88
N LEU A 384 -14.15 -11.96 1.63
CA LEU A 384 -15.41 -12.19 0.94
C LEU A 384 -15.58 -13.69 0.60
N ASP A 385 -16.68 -14.28 1.08
CA ASP A 385 -17.05 -15.66 0.69
C ASP A 385 -17.62 -15.69 -0.74
N ILE A 386 -16.72 -15.69 -1.72
CA ILE A 386 -17.05 -15.74 -3.15
C ILE A 386 -17.88 -16.97 -3.53
N SER A 387 -17.88 -18.05 -2.74
CA SER A 387 -18.71 -19.24 -3.00
C SER A 387 -20.21 -19.00 -2.88
N GLN A 388 -20.60 -17.89 -2.22
CA GLN A 388 -21.99 -17.45 -2.11
C GLN A 388 -22.45 -16.62 -3.31
N LEU A 389 -21.55 -16.27 -4.24
CA LEU A 389 -21.84 -15.45 -5.42
C LEU A 389 -21.83 -16.31 -6.71
N PRO A 390 -22.37 -15.81 -7.83
CA PRO A 390 -22.27 -16.50 -9.11
C PRO A 390 -20.80 -16.61 -9.56
N GLU A 391 -20.38 -17.77 -10.07
CA GLU A 391 -18.98 -18.03 -10.49
C GLU A 391 -18.43 -16.99 -11.47
N GLN A 392 -19.29 -16.41 -12.32
CA GLN A 392 -18.89 -15.38 -13.29
C GLN A 392 -18.39 -14.09 -12.62
N CYS A 393 -18.62 -13.92 -11.31
CA CYS A 393 -18.12 -12.77 -10.55
C CYS A 393 -16.66 -12.95 -10.10
N HIS A 394 -16.08 -14.17 -10.13
CA HIS A 394 -14.69 -14.39 -9.72
C HIS A 394 -13.71 -13.51 -10.52
N GLU A 395 -13.94 -13.38 -11.83
CA GLU A 395 -13.17 -12.48 -12.69
C GLU A 395 -13.41 -10.99 -12.39
N ASP A 396 -14.62 -10.60 -11.96
CA ASP A 396 -14.92 -9.20 -11.58
C ASP A 396 -14.11 -8.82 -10.32
N PHE A 397 -14.02 -9.73 -9.35
CA PHE A 397 -13.23 -9.56 -8.13
C PHE A 397 -11.72 -9.65 -8.39
N ALA A 398 -11.26 -10.51 -9.29
CA ALA A 398 -9.86 -10.54 -9.71
C ALA A 398 -9.44 -9.20 -10.35
N ALA A 399 -10.28 -8.65 -11.24
CA ALA A 399 -10.06 -7.34 -11.85
C ALA A 399 -10.11 -6.20 -10.81
N ARG A 400 -11.00 -6.28 -9.81
CA ARG A 400 -11.01 -5.35 -8.67
C ARG A 400 -9.73 -5.43 -7.84
N GLY A 401 -9.20 -6.64 -7.61
CA GLY A 401 -7.93 -6.85 -6.94
C GLY A 401 -6.77 -6.14 -7.67
N GLY A 402 -6.64 -6.37 -8.98
CA GLY A 402 -5.64 -5.67 -9.81
C GLY A 402 -5.78 -4.14 -9.77
N MET A 403 -7.01 -3.64 -9.84
CA MET A 403 -7.30 -2.20 -9.73
C MET A 403 -6.88 -1.61 -8.37
N LEU A 404 -7.20 -2.30 -7.26
CA LEU A 404 -6.80 -1.88 -5.91
C LEU A 404 -5.28 -1.89 -5.74
N GLN A 405 -4.58 -2.87 -6.32
CA GLN A 405 -3.11 -2.94 -6.30
C GLN A 405 -2.47 -1.81 -7.12
N ALA A 406 -2.98 -1.52 -8.32
CA ALA A 406 -2.49 -0.41 -9.13
C ALA A 406 -2.72 0.96 -8.45
N LEU A 407 -3.86 1.10 -7.76
CA LEU A 407 -4.22 2.31 -7.02
C LEU A 407 -3.37 2.48 -5.76
N GLY A 408 -3.11 1.40 -5.02
CA GLY A 408 -2.16 1.37 -3.90
C GLY A 408 -0.75 1.79 -4.33
N ALA A 409 -0.22 1.19 -5.40
CA ALA A 409 1.07 1.55 -5.96
C ALA A 409 1.15 3.02 -6.38
N TRP A 410 0.08 3.59 -6.96
CA TRP A 410 0.00 5.02 -7.27
C TRP A 410 0.07 5.90 -6.01
N TYR A 411 -0.70 5.59 -4.97
CA TYR A 411 -0.61 6.30 -3.68
C TYR A 411 0.80 6.24 -3.08
N CYS A 412 1.48 5.08 -3.16
CA CYS A 412 2.85 4.90 -2.67
C CYS A 412 3.85 5.81 -3.41
N SER A 413 3.82 5.83 -4.75
CA SER A 413 4.69 6.72 -5.54
C SER A 413 4.45 8.20 -5.26
N VAL A 414 3.19 8.63 -5.11
CA VAL A 414 2.87 10.04 -4.79
C VAL A 414 3.30 10.38 -3.35
N LEU A 415 3.12 9.47 -2.38
CA LEU A 415 3.62 9.63 -1.01
C LEU A 415 5.15 9.79 -0.97
N GLN A 416 5.88 8.95 -1.69
CA GLN A 416 7.34 9.03 -1.80
C GLN A 416 7.80 10.36 -2.42
N HIS A 417 7.14 10.82 -3.47
CA HIS A 417 7.38 12.12 -4.09
C HIS A 417 7.21 13.28 -3.08
N GLU A 418 6.09 13.33 -2.34
CA GLU A 418 5.86 14.38 -1.35
C GLU A 418 6.85 14.32 -0.17
N TYR A 419 7.26 13.12 0.26
CA TYR A 419 8.35 12.97 1.23
C TYR A 419 9.68 13.53 0.74
N PHE A 420 10.09 13.24 -0.49
CA PHE A 420 11.31 13.79 -1.05
C PHE A 420 11.22 15.31 -1.24
N ARG A 421 10.05 15.86 -1.58
CA ARG A 421 9.82 17.32 -1.61
C ARG A 421 9.99 17.96 -0.23
N LEU A 422 9.41 17.36 0.81
CA LEU A 422 9.55 17.79 2.20
C LEU A 422 11.03 17.80 2.62
N TYR A 423 11.77 16.72 2.35
CA TYR A 423 13.20 16.65 2.67
C TYR A 423 14.05 17.63 1.83
N LEU A 424 13.74 17.81 0.54
CA LEU A 424 14.45 18.76 -0.33
C LEU A 424 14.30 20.20 0.17
N MET A 425 13.13 20.60 0.65
CA MET A 425 12.92 21.92 1.25
C MET A 425 13.73 22.10 2.55
N GLN A 426 13.78 21.08 3.41
CA GLN A 426 14.64 21.07 4.60
C GLN A 426 16.14 21.20 4.23
N GLU A 427 16.64 20.42 3.26
CA GLU A 427 18.06 20.51 2.86
C GLU A 427 18.39 21.82 2.14
N LYS A 428 17.48 22.39 1.34
CA LYS A 428 17.65 23.73 0.76
C LYS A 428 17.78 24.80 1.84
N PHE A 429 16.97 24.75 2.88
CA PHE A 429 17.10 25.64 4.04
C PHE A 429 18.45 25.47 4.74
N ARG A 430 18.89 24.23 4.97
CA ARG A 430 20.20 23.93 5.58
C ARG A 430 21.35 24.46 4.72
N LEU A 431 21.30 24.29 3.41
CA LEU A 431 22.30 24.81 2.47
C LEU A 431 22.34 26.35 2.48
N ALA A 432 21.18 27.01 2.51
CA ALA A 432 21.11 28.48 2.64
C ALA A 432 21.72 28.96 3.96
N TRP A 433 21.44 28.27 5.07
CA TRP A 433 22.05 28.57 6.38
C TRP A 433 23.57 28.40 6.35
N LEU A 434 24.09 27.31 5.75
CA LEU A 434 25.52 27.08 5.59
C LEU A 434 26.19 28.16 4.72
N ARG A 435 25.56 28.59 3.62
CA ARG A 435 26.07 29.69 2.79
C ARG A 435 26.12 31.04 3.52
N ALA A 436 25.35 31.22 4.59
CA ALA A 436 25.34 32.44 5.41
C ALA A 436 26.38 32.43 6.55
N GLN A 437 26.92 31.28 6.95
CA GLN A 437 27.95 31.22 8.00
C GLN A 437 29.33 31.67 7.50
N LYS A 438 30.17 32.13 8.43
CA LYS A 438 31.59 32.39 8.19
C LYS A 438 32.41 31.29 8.86
N PRO A 439 33.26 30.54 8.14
CA PRO A 439 34.11 29.53 8.76
C PRO A 439 35.11 30.15 9.73
N GLY A 440 35.56 29.35 10.71
CA GLY A 440 36.73 29.67 11.52
C GLY A 440 37.98 29.76 10.66
N LYS A 441 38.97 30.57 11.07
CA LYS A 441 40.20 30.80 10.30
C LYS A 441 40.98 29.52 10.01
N ASP A 442 40.92 28.56 10.92
CA ASP A 442 41.67 27.30 10.86
C ASP A 442 40.87 26.16 10.20
N ASP A 443 39.62 26.42 9.79
CA ASP A 443 38.64 25.39 9.36
C ASP A 443 38.08 25.61 7.94
N VAL A 444 38.66 26.56 7.19
CA VAL A 444 38.14 27.00 5.88
C VAL A 444 38.01 25.84 4.87
N GLU A 445 38.97 24.92 4.84
CA GLU A 445 38.94 23.78 3.91
C GLU A 445 37.91 22.71 4.29
N ALA A 446 37.76 22.39 5.58
CA ALA A 446 36.76 21.40 5.99
C ALA A 446 35.36 21.97 5.81
N TYR A 447 35.17 23.25 6.13
CA TYR A 447 33.93 23.97 5.84
C TYR A 447 33.59 24.00 4.35
N ALA A 448 34.58 24.20 3.46
CA ALA A 448 34.37 24.13 2.02
C ALA A 448 33.94 22.72 1.56
N ARG A 449 34.53 21.65 2.13
CA ARG A 449 34.09 20.26 1.88
C ARG A 449 32.66 20.01 2.35
N VAL A 450 32.31 20.48 3.55
CA VAL A 450 30.95 20.43 4.10
C VAL A 450 29.96 21.12 3.17
N LEU A 451 30.24 22.36 2.78
CA LEU A 451 29.37 23.13 1.90
C LEU A 451 29.17 22.40 0.57
N ARG A 452 30.25 21.88 -0.03
CA ARG A 452 30.19 21.14 -1.30
C ARG A 452 29.36 19.85 -1.20
N LEU A 453 29.46 19.12 -0.10
CA LEU A 453 28.63 17.92 0.16
C LEU A 453 27.15 18.29 0.36
N ALA A 454 26.85 19.41 1.01
CA ALA A 454 25.48 19.92 1.15
C ALA A 454 24.89 20.37 -0.19
N GLU A 455 25.68 20.99 -1.07
CA GLU A 455 25.29 21.32 -2.45
C GLU A 455 24.95 20.07 -3.26
N LEU A 456 25.86 19.08 -3.30
CA LEU A 456 25.64 17.83 -4.02
C LEU A 456 24.39 17.09 -3.54
N ARG A 457 24.14 17.07 -2.22
CA ARG A 457 22.93 16.47 -1.62
C ARG A 457 21.63 17.17 -2.04
N VAL A 458 21.65 18.47 -2.28
CA VAL A 458 20.49 19.22 -2.77
C VAL A 458 20.32 19.07 -4.28
N GLU A 459 21.40 19.26 -5.04
CA GLU A 459 21.37 19.39 -6.51
C GLU A 459 21.33 18.04 -7.23
N SER A 460 22.26 17.14 -6.91
CA SER A 460 22.37 15.80 -7.54
C SER A 460 21.76 14.66 -6.70
N GLY A 461 21.44 14.92 -5.43
CA GLY A 461 20.73 14.00 -4.55
C GLY A 461 19.21 14.23 -4.61
N LEU A 462 18.68 14.96 -3.63
CA LEU A 462 17.23 15.06 -3.43
C LEU A 462 16.45 15.72 -4.58
N ALA A 463 17.02 16.68 -5.30
CA ALA A 463 16.33 17.25 -6.46
C ALA A 463 16.18 16.24 -7.61
N TYR A 464 17.17 15.34 -7.79
CA TYR A 464 17.08 14.23 -8.74
C TYR A 464 16.05 13.20 -8.28
N GLU A 465 16.05 12.83 -6.99
CA GLU A 465 15.07 11.86 -6.45
C GLU A 465 13.62 12.37 -6.51
N VAL A 466 13.38 13.67 -6.34
CA VAL A 466 12.06 14.28 -6.60
C VAL A 466 11.66 14.11 -8.07
N GLN A 467 12.57 14.31 -9.02
CA GLN A 467 12.29 14.11 -10.45
C GLN A 467 12.01 12.64 -10.79
N ILE A 468 12.76 11.70 -10.20
CA ILE A 468 12.52 10.27 -10.37
C ILE A 468 11.17 9.85 -9.76
N ALA A 469 10.85 10.31 -8.55
CA ALA A 469 9.57 10.00 -7.91
C ALA A 469 8.36 10.60 -8.66
N ASP A 470 8.50 11.78 -9.29
CA ASP A 470 7.49 12.33 -10.21
C ASP A 470 7.33 11.45 -11.47
N GLN A 471 8.42 10.95 -12.06
CA GLN A 471 8.36 9.99 -13.17
C GLN A 471 7.70 8.66 -12.75
N GLU A 472 8.04 8.12 -11.58
CA GLU A 472 7.44 6.92 -11.01
C GLU A 472 5.94 7.10 -10.75
N ALA A 473 5.52 8.23 -10.19
CA ALA A 473 4.11 8.57 -9.99
C ALA A 473 3.33 8.68 -11.32
N ARG A 474 3.95 9.22 -12.38
CA ARG A 474 3.38 9.25 -13.74
C ARG A 474 3.28 7.86 -14.38
N LEU A 475 4.27 7.00 -14.16
CA LEU A 475 4.25 5.61 -14.61
C LEU A 475 3.15 4.82 -13.87
N ALA A 476 3.02 5.00 -12.57
CA ALA A 476 1.93 4.41 -11.78
C ALA A 476 0.55 4.91 -12.24
N SER A 477 0.40 6.21 -12.52
CA SER A 477 -0.82 6.80 -13.10
C SER A 477 -1.15 6.21 -14.48
N THR A 478 -0.14 5.90 -15.30
CA THR A 478 -0.32 5.23 -16.60
C THR A 478 -0.80 3.79 -16.44
N ARG A 479 -0.27 3.02 -15.47
CA ARG A 479 -0.77 1.68 -15.11
C ARG A 479 -2.22 1.74 -14.62
N LEU A 480 -2.52 2.70 -13.76
CA LEU A 480 -3.86 2.95 -13.25
C LEU A 480 -4.87 3.28 -14.36
N HIS A 481 -4.45 4.03 -15.38
CA HIS A 481 -5.26 4.26 -16.58
C HIS A 481 -5.44 2.98 -17.41
N GLY A 482 -4.43 2.12 -17.49
CA GLY A 482 -4.56 0.78 -18.09
C GLY A 482 -5.63 -0.08 -17.41
N GLU A 483 -5.66 -0.12 -16.08
CA GLU A 483 -6.74 -0.78 -15.33
C GLU A 483 -8.11 -0.15 -15.61
N SER A 484 -8.20 1.19 -15.69
CA SER A 484 -9.43 1.89 -16.07
C SER A 484 -9.95 1.45 -17.45
N LEU A 485 -9.07 1.29 -18.44
CA LEU A 485 -9.42 0.82 -19.79
C LEU A 485 -9.86 -0.65 -19.77
N SER A 486 -9.24 -1.50 -18.94
CA SER A 486 -9.63 -2.89 -18.72
C SER A 486 -11.06 -3.00 -18.16
N GLN A 487 -11.40 -2.19 -17.15
CA GLN A 487 -12.75 -2.12 -16.59
C GLN A 487 -13.78 -1.61 -17.61
N ALA A 488 -13.44 -0.58 -18.39
CA ALA A 488 -14.32 -0.05 -19.44
C ALA A 488 -14.59 -1.09 -20.56
N ALA A 489 -13.58 -1.86 -20.97
CA ALA A 489 -13.75 -2.97 -21.92
C ALA A 489 -14.68 -4.06 -21.35
N ARG A 490 -14.49 -4.43 -20.07
CA ARG A 490 -15.35 -5.37 -19.35
C ARG A 490 -16.80 -4.92 -19.27
N LEU A 491 -17.05 -3.63 -19.02
CA LEU A 491 -18.40 -3.06 -19.03
C LEU A 491 -19.07 -3.21 -20.40
N LEU A 492 -18.36 -2.95 -21.50
CA LEU A 492 -18.90 -3.12 -22.86
C LEU A 492 -19.33 -4.58 -23.13
N GLU A 493 -18.55 -5.56 -22.66
CA GLU A 493 -18.91 -6.98 -22.77
C GLU A 493 -20.15 -7.34 -21.94
N LEU A 494 -20.24 -6.83 -20.70
CA LEU A 494 -21.42 -7.01 -19.84
C LEU A 494 -22.67 -6.35 -20.43
N PHE A 495 -22.56 -5.14 -20.99
CA PHE A 495 -23.66 -4.49 -21.71
C PHE A 495 -24.10 -5.29 -22.92
N ARG A 496 -23.17 -5.82 -23.72
CA ARG A 496 -23.48 -6.69 -24.86
C ARG A 496 -24.21 -7.96 -24.43
N ALA A 497 -23.74 -8.61 -23.35
CA ALA A 497 -24.39 -9.79 -22.79
C ALA A 497 -25.80 -9.46 -22.26
N ARG A 498 -25.98 -8.31 -21.61
CA ARG A 498 -27.28 -7.82 -21.13
C ARG A 498 -28.28 -7.63 -22.27
N GLU A 499 -27.87 -6.98 -23.36
CA GLU A 499 -28.74 -6.77 -24.52
C GLU A 499 -29.13 -8.09 -25.18
N LEU A 500 -28.16 -9.00 -25.43
CA LEU A 500 -28.42 -10.33 -25.99
C LEU A 500 -29.41 -11.14 -25.13
N THR A 501 -29.21 -11.14 -23.81
CA THR A 501 -30.13 -11.78 -22.86
C THR A 501 -31.52 -11.12 -22.88
N GLY A 502 -31.57 -9.79 -23.00
CA GLY A 502 -32.83 -9.04 -23.16
C GLY A 502 -33.60 -9.39 -24.43
N TYR A 503 -32.91 -9.73 -25.53
CA TYR A 503 -33.56 -10.28 -26.73
C TYR A 503 -34.09 -11.71 -26.51
N GLN A 504 -33.37 -12.56 -25.77
CA GLN A 504 -33.83 -13.91 -25.42
C GLN A 504 -35.11 -13.87 -24.56
N VAL A 505 -35.22 -12.97 -23.59
CA VAL A 505 -36.46 -12.78 -22.80
C VAL A 505 -37.63 -12.42 -23.72
N LYS A 506 -37.45 -11.45 -24.61
CA LYS A 506 -38.50 -11.01 -25.56
C LYS A 506 -38.90 -12.11 -26.54
N ASP A 507 -37.96 -12.95 -26.98
CA ASP A 507 -38.27 -14.09 -27.85
C ASP A 507 -39.06 -15.18 -27.11
N MET A 508 -38.68 -15.48 -25.87
CA MET A 508 -39.42 -16.42 -25.02
C MET A 508 -40.86 -15.94 -24.72
N GLU A 509 -41.06 -14.64 -24.51
CA GLU A 509 -42.39 -14.04 -24.36
C GLU A 509 -43.24 -14.21 -25.61
N ARG A 510 -42.67 -13.99 -26.81
CA ARG A 510 -43.35 -14.22 -28.09
C ARG A 510 -43.72 -15.69 -28.29
N ARG A 511 -42.81 -16.62 -27.99
CA ARG A 511 -43.08 -18.07 -28.08
C ARG A 511 -44.24 -18.47 -27.17
N LYS A 512 -44.24 -18.01 -25.91
CA LYS A 512 -45.33 -18.29 -24.95
C LYS A 512 -46.67 -17.70 -25.38
N ALA A 513 -46.67 -16.52 -26.00
CA ALA A 513 -47.90 -15.89 -26.52
C ALA A 513 -48.51 -16.61 -27.73
N GLY A 514 -47.77 -17.51 -28.40
CA GLY A 514 -48.24 -18.28 -29.55
C GLY A 514 -48.76 -19.69 -29.24
N LEU A 515 -48.91 -20.06 -27.96
CA LEU A 515 -49.30 -21.39 -27.51
C LEU A 515 -50.70 -21.39 -26.87
N ASP A 516 -51.42 -22.51 -26.98
CA ASP A 516 -52.75 -22.69 -26.39
C ASP A 516 -52.62 -23.27 -24.98
N ALA A 517 -53.07 -22.52 -23.96
CA ALA A 517 -53.02 -22.96 -22.56
C ALA A 517 -53.77 -24.27 -22.28
N SER A 518 -54.73 -24.66 -23.13
CA SER A 518 -55.48 -25.93 -23.00
C SER A 518 -54.79 -27.14 -23.64
N GLN A 519 -53.85 -26.92 -24.56
CA GLN A 519 -53.16 -27.99 -25.31
C GLN A 519 -51.67 -28.09 -24.93
N ASP A 520 -51.02 -26.95 -24.69
CA ASP A 520 -49.57 -26.81 -24.51
C ASP A 520 -49.15 -26.63 -23.04
N ALA A 521 -49.99 -27.03 -22.08
CA ALA A 521 -49.79 -26.75 -20.64
C ALA A 521 -48.40 -27.16 -20.11
N TYR A 522 -47.87 -28.30 -20.56
CA TYR A 522 -46.51 -28.75 -20.22
C TYR A 522 -45.43 -27.85 -20.83
N LEU A 523 -45.57 -27.47 -22.10
CA LEU A 523 -44.62 -26.61 -22.81
C LEU A 523 -44.59 -25.21 -22.22
N LEU A 524 -45.76 -24.67 -21.85
CA LEU A 524 -45.90 -23.37 -21.17
C LEU A 524 -45.24 -23.36 -19.78
N ARG A 525 -45.30 -24.48 -19.04
CA ARG A 525 -44.57 -24.64 -17.77
C ARG A 525 -43.06 -24.62 -17.99
N LEU A 526 -42.56 -25.42 -18.94
CA LEU A 526 -41.13 -25.47 -19.29
C LEU A 526 -40.59 -24.10 -19.74
N LEU A 527 -41.30 -23.43 -20.66
CA LEU A 527 -40.94 -22.08 -21.12
C LEU A 527 -41.03 -21.04 -19.99
N GLY A 528 -41.92 -21.24 -19.01
CA GLY A 528 -42.02 -20.40 -17.81
C GLY A 528 -40.86 -20.58 -16.83
N GLU A 529 -40.25 -21.77 -16.77
CA GLU A 529 -39.04 -22.03 -15.99
C GLU A 529 -37.80 -21.48 -16.68
N GLU A 530 -37.65 -21.69 -17.99
CA GLU A 530 -36.57 -21.09 -18.77
C GLU A 530 -36.63 -19.56 -18.78
N GLN A 531 -37.83 -18.96 -18.87
CA GLN A 531 -37.98 -17.51 -18.71
C GLN A 531 -37.54 -17.04 -17.30
N ARG A 532 -37.77 -17.83 -16.23
CA ARG A 532 -37.25 -17.51 -14.88
C ARG A 532 -35.72 -17.61 -14.82
N ARG A 533 -35.11 -18.60 -15.46
CA ARG A 533 -33.64 -18.75 -15.58
C ARG A 533 -33.02 -17.55 -16.29
N ILE A 534 -33.52 -17.22 -17.48
CA ILE A 534 -33.03 -16.09 -18.29
C ILE A 534 -33.22 -14.74 -17.56
N ASN A 535 -34.36 -14.53 -16.88
CA ASN A 535 -34.58 -13.32 -16.06
C ASN A 535 -33.64 -13.23 -14.84
N THR A 536 -33.31 -14.37 -14.23
CA THR A 536 -32.33 -14.41 -13.13
C THR A 536 -30.93 -14.07 -13.66
N PHE A 537 -30.53 -14.63 -14.80
CA PHE A 537 -29.27 -14.29 -15.47
C PHE A 537 -29.21 -12.81 -15.91
N LEU A 538 -30.29 -12.25 -16.44
CA LEU A 538 -30.39 -10.82 -16.77
C LEU A 538 -30.25 -9.93 -15.52
N THR A 539 -30.78 -10.38 -14.37
CA THR A 539 -30.64 -9.68 -13.09
C THR A 539 -29.18 -9.73 -12.59
N THR A 540 -28.54 -10.90 -12.68
CA THR A 540 -27.10 -11.06 -12.43
C THR A 540 -26.27 -10.12 -13.29
N LEU A 541 -26.51 -10.05 -14.61
CA LEU A 541 -25.78 -9.16 -15.51
C LEU A 541 -25.95 -7.68 -15.15
N LYS A 542 -27.16 -7.23 -14.78
CA LYS A 542 -27.38 -5.85 -14.30
C LYS A 542 -26.62 -5.55 -13.02
N ALA A 543 -26.59 -6.48 -12.07
CA ALA A 543 -25.84 -6.30 -10.82
C ALA A 543 -24.32 -6.31 -11.05
N ARG A 544 -23.80 -7.13 -11.98
CA ARG A 544 -22.39 -7.09 -12.39
C ARG A 544 -22.01 -5.77 -13.05
N ILE A 545 -22.89 -5.19 -13.87
CA ILE A 545 -22.69 -3.85 -14.46
C ILE A 545 -22.58 -2.80 -13.36
N GLU A 546 -23.58 -2.68 -12.46
CA GLU A 546 -23.54 -1.69 -11.37
C GLU A 546 -22.31 -1.89 -10.46
N LEU A 547 -21.88 -3.14 -10.22
CA LEU A 547 -20.66 -3.44 -9.47
C LEU A 547 -19.41 -2.88 -10.16
N VAL A 548 -19.23 -3.13 -11.45
CA VAL A 548 -18.05 -2.64 -12.20
C VAL A 548 -18.12 -1.12 -12.42
N GLU A 549 -19.31 -0.55 -12.68
CA GLU A 549 -19.52 0.91 -12.72
C GLU A 549 -19.15 1.56 -11.37
N SER A 550 -19.44 0.90 -10.24
CA SER A 550 -19.02 1.39 -8.91
C SER A 550 -17.50 1.38 -8.73
N PHE A 551 -16.79 0.39 -9.29
CA PHE A 551 -15.33 0.33 -9.27
C PHE A 551 -14.70 1.42 -10.13
N GLU A 552 -15.24 1.67 -11.33
CA GLU A 552 -14.77 2.76 -12.19
C GLU A 552 -15.08 4.14 -11.59
N GLY A 553 -16.26 4.33 -11.01
CA GLY A 553 -16.66 5.58 -10.34
C GLY A 553 -15.75 5.93 -9.17
N GLU A 554 -15.30 4.93 -8.40
CA GLU A 554 -14.28 5.11 -7.36
C GLU A 554 -12.93 5.53 -7.96
N LEU A 555 -12.48 4.83 -8.99
CA LEU A 555 -11.20 5.12 -9.64
C LEU A 555 -11.15 6.57 -10.16
N GLN A 556 -12.24 7.00 -10.80
CA GLN A 556 -12.38 8.38 -11.29
C GLN A 556 -12.47 9.41 -10.16
N SER A 557 -13.20 9.13 -9.07
CA SER A 557 -13.38 10.09 -7.96
C SER A 557 -12.14 10.20 -7.06
N ARG A 558 -11.40 9.11 -6.83
CA ARG A 558 -10.11 9.14 -6.14
C ARG A 558 -9.04 9.91 -6.94
N THR A 559 -8.97 9.71 -8.26
CA THR A 559 -8.02 10.45 -9.14
C THR A 559 -8.40 11.92 -9.37
N LYS A 560 -9.68 12.29 -9.27
CA LYS A 560 -10.18 13.68 -9.36
C LYS A 560 -10.29 14.40 -8.00
N GLU A 561 -9.86 13.76 -6.91
CA GLU A 561 -9.95 14.26 -5.53
C GLU A 561 -11.38 14.54 -5.02
N THR A 562 -12.42 13.90 -5.59
CA THR A 562 -13.83 14.02 -5.19
C THR A 562 -14.32 12.87 -4.28
N TRP A 563 -13.50 11.85 -4.06
CA TRP A 563 -13.85 10.62 -3.31
C TRP A 563 -14.54 10.85 -1.96
N THR A 564 -14.16 11.87 -1.19
CA THR A 564 -14.80 12.18 0.10
C THR A 564 -16.29 12.47 -0.01
N LYS A 565 -16.74 13.02 -1.14
CA LYS A 565 -18.16 13.23 -1.46
C LYS A 565 -18.81 11.96 -2.01
N ASP A 566 -18.13 11.28 -2.93
CA ASP A 566 -18.73 10.24 -3.78
C ASP A 566 -18.73 8.84 -3.11
N SER A 567 -17.79 8.60 -2.19
CA SER A 567 -17.54 7.34 -1.47
C SER A 567 -18.79 6.70 -0.87
N THR A 568 -19.62 7.48 -0.18
CA THR A 568 -20.83 6.96 0.48
C THR A 568 -21.82 6.39 -0.54
N CYS A 569 -22.02 7.08 -1.65
CA CYS A 569 -22.94 6.62 -2.69
C CYS A 569 -22.37 5.41 -3.45
N ILE A 570 -21.10 5.46 -3.82
CA ILE A 570 -20.40 4.36 -4.51
C ILE A 570 -20.40 3.09 -3.66
N GLY A 571 -20.12 3.22 -2.35
CA GLY A 571 -20.18 2.11 -1.39
C GLY A 571 -21.58 1.50 -1.28
N LEU A 572 -22.63 2.32 -1.18
CA LEU A 572 -24.01 1.82 -1.10
C LEU A 572 -24.45 1.10 -2.39
N LYS A 573 -24.12 1.64 -3.57
CA LYS A 573 -24.37 1.00 -4.88
C LYS A 573 -23.67 -0.37 -4.97
N ARG A 574 -22.39 -0.41 -4.60
CA ARG A 574 -21.57 -1.63 -4.50
C ARG A 574 -22.20 -2.66 -3.57
N THR A 575 -22.63 -2.28 -2.36
CA THR A 575 -23.32 -3.19 -1.43
C THR A 575 -24.64 -3.72 -2.01
N LEU A 576 -25.44 -2.87 -2.66
CA LEU A 576 -26.70 -3.28 -3.30
C LEU A 576 -26.45 -4.28 -4.45
N ALA A 577 -25.41 -4.05 -5.26
CA ALA A 577 -25.01 -4.96 -6.32
C ALA A 577 -24.60 -6.34 -5.77
N LEU A 578 -23.76 -6.38 -4.73
CA LEU A 578 -23.33 -7.63 -4.08
C LEU A 578 -24.50 -8.43 -3.50
N GLU A 579 -25.42 -7.80 -2.75
CA GLU A 579 -26.60 -8.47 -2.22
C GLU A 579 -27.53 -8.95 -3.36
N THR A 580 -27.55 -8.25 -4.49
CA THR A 580 -28.35 -8.64 -5.68
C THR A 580 -27.75 -9.88 -6.34
N LEU A 581 -26.43 -9.98 -6.42
CA LEU A 581 -25.71 -11.17 -6.90
C LEU A 581 -25.93 -12.37 -5.97
N PHE A 582 -25.84 -12.17 -4.65
CA PHE A 582 -26.14 -13.19 -3.64
C PHE A 582 -27.58 -13.73 -3.77
N HIS A 583 -28.58 -12.84 -3.79
CA HIS A 583 -29.98 -13.24 -3.98
C HIS A 583 -30.22 -13.93 -5.34
N SER A 584 -29.53 -13.50 -6.40
CA SER A 584 -29.64 -14.13 -7.72
C SER A 584 -29.03 -15.53 -7.73
N ASN A 585 -27.92 -15.76 -7.01
CA ASN A 585 -27.36 -17.11 -6.82
C ASN A 585 -28.32 -18.02 -6.05
N LEU A 586 -28.90 -17.55 -4.94
CA LEU A 586 -29.94 -18.29 -4.20
C LEU A 586 -31.15 -18.63 -5.10
N THR A 587 -31.56 -17.69 -5.96
CA THR A 587 -32.66 -17.89 -6.92
C THR A 587 -32.33 -18.96 -7.97
N SER A 588 -31.12 -18.92 -8.55
CA SER A 588 -30.65 -19.95 -9.48
C SER A 588 -30.58 -21.33 -8.83
N ARG A 589 -30.10 -21.42 -7.59
CA ARG A 589 -30.07 -22.67 -6.81
C ARG A 589 -31.48 -23.20 -6.51
N LEU A 590 -32.43 -22.33 -6.16
CA LEU A 590 -33.84 -22.71 -6.01
C LEU A 590 -34.43 -23.28 -7.32
N LEU A 591 -34.14 -22.66 -8.47
CA LEU A 591 -34.59 -23.15 -9.78
C LEU A 591 -33.97 -24.51 -10.16
N SER A 592 -32.75 -24.81 -9.71
CA SER A 592 -32.13 -26.13 -9.88
C SER A 592 -32.74 -27.18 -8.94
N ILE A 593 -33.05 -26.82 -7.68
CA ILE A 593 -33.74 -27.72 -6.75
C ILE A 593 -35.18 -28.01 -7.23
N ASP A 594 -35.91 -27.02 -7.73
CA ASP A 594 -37.25 -27.19 -8.33
C ASP A 594 -37.23 -28.12 -9.56
N GLU A 595 -36.13 -28.15 -10.33
CA GLU A 595 -35.92 -29.09 -11.43
C GLU A 595 -35.60 -30.50 -10.92
N ASN A 596 -34.65 -30.63 -9.98
CA ASN A 596 -34.27 -31.92 -9.40
C ASN A 596 -35.45 -32.61 -8.68
N ILE A 597 -36.28 -31.84 -7.96
CA ILE A 597 -37.50 -32.37 -7.33
C ILE A 597 -38.42 -32.98 -8.38
N ARG A 598 -38.61 -32.31 -9.52
CA ARG A 598 -39.50 -32.78 -10.60
C ARG A 598 -38.99 -34.05 -11.29
N TRP A 599 -37.68 -34.17 -11.48
CA TRP A 599 -37.08 -35.40 -12.02
C TRP A 599 -37.30 -36.57 -11.05
N GLU A 600 -37.03 -36.38 -9.76
CA GLU A 600 -37.25 -37.40 -8.73
C GLU A 600 -38.74 -37.65 -8.43
N GLU A 601 -39.64 -36.69 -8.69
CA GLU A 601 -41.09 -36.88 -8.70
C GLU A 601 -41.49 -37.84 -9.84
N GLY A 602 -40.97 -37.62 -11.05
CA GLY A 602 -41.15 -38.51 -12.21
C GLY A 602 -40.70 -39.94 -11.91
N ASP A 603 -39.43 -40.13 -11.52
CA ASP A 603 -38.82 -41.42 -11.14
C ASP A 603 -39.49 -42.11 -9.92
N SER A 604 -40.46 -41.45 -9.26
CA SER A 604 -41.20 -41.98 -8.12
C SER A 604 -42.64 -42.43 -8.43
N ASP A 605 -43.10 -42.19 -9.67
CA ASP A 605 -44.47 -42.40 -10.14
C ASP A 605 -44.51 -43.31 -11.40
N ASP A 606 -43.43 -44.07 -11.64
CA ASP A 606 -43.14 -44.93 -12.82
C ASP A 606 -44.24 -45.96 -13.21
N GLY A 607 -45.27 -46.16 -12.39
CA GLY A 607 -46.46 -46.95 -12.73
C GLY A 607 -46.28 -48.47 -12.82
N GLU A 608 -45.07 -49.01 -12.67
CA GLU A 608 -44.84 -50.45 -12.60
C GLU A 608 -45.33 -51.04 -11.26
N GLU A 609 -46.07 -52.15 -11.30
CA GLU A 609 -46.60 -52.83 -10.11
C GLU A 609 -45.49 -53.52 -9.29
N GLY A 610 -44.78 -52.74 -8.47
CA GLY A 610 -43.86 -53.27 -7.46
C GLY A 610 -42.89 -52.21 -6.96
N VAL A 611 -42.91 -51.93 -5.65
CA VAL A 611 -42.06 -50.90 -5.03
C VAL A 611 -40.57 -51.25 -5.15
N SER A 612 -39.94 -50.71 -6.20
CA SER A 612 -38.55 -50.95 -6.51
C SER A 612 -37.62 -50.24 -5.51
N GLU A 613 -36.38 -50.71 -5.40
CA GLU A 613 -35.31 -50.01 -4.65
C GLU A 613 -35.10 -48.57 -5.17
N LYS A 614 -35.33 -48.33 -6.47
CA LYS A 614 -35.30 -47.00 -7.08
C LYS A 614 -36.37 -46.08 -6.48
N GLU A 615 -37.64 -46.52 -6.44
CA GLU A 615 -38.76 -45.71 -5.96
C GLU A 615 -38.58 -45.28 -4.49
N LYS A 616 -38.07 -46.19 -3.64
CA LYS A 616 -37.70 -45.86 -2.24
C LYS A 616 -36.54 -44.85 -2.17
N THR A 617 -35.55 -45.01 -3.04
CA THR A 617 -34.39 -44.10 -3.13
C THR A 617 -34.81 -42.70 -3.60
N ALA A 618 -35.65 -42.62 -4.63
CA ALA A 618 -36.24 -41.37 -5.13
C ALA A 618 -37.03 -40.66 -4.03
N LYS A 619 -37.95 -41.35 -3.34
CA LYS A 619 -38.70 -40.79 -2.21
C LYS A 619 -37.79 -40.29 -1.07
N GLY A 620 -36.70 -40.99 -0.78
CA GLY A 620 -35.69 -40.55 0.20
C GLY A 620 -34.95 -39.27 -0.22
N LYS A 621 -34.52 -39.17 -1.49
CA LYS A 621 -33.90 -37.95 -2.03
C LYS A 621 -34.88 -36.78 -2.10
N LEU A 622 -36.13 -37.03 -2.49
CA LEU A 622 -37.18 -36.03 -2.65
C LEU A 622 -37.49 -35.33 -1.31
N VAL A 623 -37.55 -36.08 -0.20
CA VAL A 623 -37.64 -35.50 1.16
C VAL A 623 -36.43 -34.62 1.50
N LYS A 624 -35.21 -35.04 1.11
CA LYS A 624 -33.99 -34.24 1.31
C LYS A 624 -34.04 -32.93 0.51
N LEU A 625 -34.38 -33.01 -0.78
CA LEU A 625 -34.51 -31.85 -1.67
C LEU A 625 -35.59 -30.87 -1.20
N GLN A 626 -36.77 -31.37 -0.76
CA GLN A 626 -37.82 -30.52 -0.20
C GLN A 626 -37.38 -29.81 1.09
N LYS A 627 -36.58 -30.46 1.95
CA LYS A 627 -36.01 -29.83 3.14
C LYS A 627 -34.99 -28.75 2.77
N GLU A 628 -34.11 -29.03 1.81
CA GLU A 628 -33.13 -28.07 1.30
C GLU A 628 -33.81 -26.85 0.66
N ARG A 629 -34.81 -27.09 -0.21
CA ARG A 629 -35.65 -26.06 -0.83
C ARG A 629 -36.24 -25.10 0.21
N LYS A 630 -36.90 -25.62 1.25
CA LYS A 630 -37.50 -24.81 2.32
C LYS A 630 -36.46 -23.97 3.08
N SER A 631 -35.28 -24.53 3.33
CA SER A 631 -34.18 -23.80 3.97
C SER A 631 -33.67 -22.67 3.09
N LEU A 632 -33.46 -22.94 1.80
CA LEU A 632 -32.95 -21.98 0.83
C LEU A 632 -33.96 -20.87 0.51
N GLU A 633 -35.25 -21.20 0.48
CA GLU A 633 -36.37 -20.26 0.31
C GLU A 633 -36.47 -19.27 1.48
N ALA A 634 -36.21 -19.71 2.71
CA ALA A 634 -36.12 -18.83 3.88
C ALA A 634 -34.94 -17.84 3.74
N THR A 635 -33.75 -18.33 3.38
CA THR A 635 -32.55 -17.47 3.15
C THR A 635 -32.78 -16.46 2.02
N ALA A 636 -33.40 -16.90 0.90
CA ALA A 636 -33.72 -16.01 -0.22
C ALA A 636 -34.73 -14.92 0.17
N SER A 637 -35.74 -15.27 0.98
CA SER A 637 -36.71 -14.31 1.50
C SER A 637 -36.07 -13.26 2.43
N GLU A 638 -35.11 -13.67 3.27
CA GLU A 638 -34.35 -12.74 4.10
C GLU A 638 -33.48 -11.79 3.25
N ALA A 639 -32.71 -12.34 2.31
CA ALA A 639 -31.87 -11.56 1.38
C ALA A 639 -32.72 -10.55 0.58
N LYS A 640 -33.91 -10.95 0.11
CA LYS A 640 -34.87 -10.05 -0.53
C LYS A 640 -35.34 -8.92 0.40
N GLY A 641 -35.54 -9.22 1.68
CA GLY A 641 -35.85 -8.22 2.70
C GLY A 641 -34.71 -7.22 2.93
N ARG A 642 -33.45 -7.65 2.82
CA ARG A 642 -32.26 -6.78 2.88
C ARG A 642 -32.13 -5.93 1.62
N LEU A 643 -32.35 -6.51 0.44
CA LEU A 643 -32.37 -5.78 -0.85
C LEU A 643 -33.32 -4.59 -0.85
N VAL A 644 -34.57 -4.78 -0.41
CA VAL A 644 -35.56 -3.68 -0.37
C VAL A 644 -35.09 -2.53 0.51
N LYS A 645 -34.47 -2.82 1.66
CA LYS A 645 -33.91 -1.79 2.56
C LYS A 645 -32.70 -1.08 1.96
N LEU A 646 -31.80 -1.83 1.32
CA LEU A 646 -30.61 -1.27 0.66
C LEU A 646 -31.01 -0.39 -0.54
N ALA A 647 -31.96 -0.82 -1.36
CA ALA A 647 -32.45 -0.04 -2.50
C ALA A 647 -33.09 1.29 -2.06
N ALA A 648 -33.92 1.27 -1.00
CA ALA A 648 -34.47 2.49 -0.42
C ALA A 648 -33.37 3.44 0.11
N LYS A 649 -32.36 2.91 0.81
CA LYS A 649 -31.23 3.70 1.31
C LYS A 649 -30.37 4.29 0.18
N VAL A 650 -30.13 3.54 -0.90
CA VAL A 650 -29.47 4.05 -2.11
C VAL A 650 -30.30 5.19 -2.69
N GLN A 651 -31.61 5.04 -2.85
CA GLN A 651 -32.45 6.10 -3.40
C GLN A 651 -32.46 7.37 -2.52
N GLU A 652 -32.47 7.22 -1.19
CA GLU A 652 -32.40 8.34 -0.23
C GLU A 652 -31.03 9.06 -0.24
N THR A 653 -29.94 8.33 -0.48
CA THR A 653 -28.56 8.86 -0.34
C THR A 653 -27.91 9.27 -1.67
N CYS A 654 -28.32 8.64 -2.78
CA CYS A 654 -27.76 8.82 -4.12
C CYS A 654 -28.75 9.44 -5.13
N GLY A 655 -30.02 9.62 -4.76
CA GLY A 655 -31.01 10.24 -5.63
C GLY A 655 -30.88 11.76 -5.61
N ASP A 656 -30.74 12.36 -6.80
CA ASP A 656 -31.05 13.78 -7.04
C ASP A 656 -32.58 14.02 -7.03
#